data_AF-A0A962PFV3-F1
#
_entry.id   AF-A0A962PFV3-F1
#
_cell.length_a   1.000
_cell.length_b   1.000
_cell.length_c   1.000
_cell.angle_alpha   90.00
_cell.angle_beta   90.00
_cell.angle_gamma   90.00
#
_symmetry.space_group_name_H-M   'P 1'
#
loop_
_entity.id
_entity.type
_entity.pdbx_description
1 polymer ?
#
loop_
_entity_poly.entity_id
_entity_poly.type
_entity_poly.pdbx_seq_one_letter_code
_entity_poly.pdbx_strand_id
1 'polypeptide(L)'
;MNKFNLTFRGRFLPDQDRERAKVRFARLFGIDDPARLDSFFTGRTVILRRNLDRKTAAEYYVKLRELGLHAKLVKVSAPEAANATTGAQGRAEKPKKSKKSKQIDKPEKAARREAALAKVRREAAARAAQKQAAREEQQRRVAAETARKNAEREQRQRIAAEQAAQAAERQRQRAQEAARLEAEAQQRKARASALRKAEHEKRAAERKALREQGKREAAQRAEHRRAERDRQRTIAAQQAAQRKAELAERKQQEAREAARRQRQERQRALEQAAQRAAERERRAAERQEQAAQRRAMEEQAINRGAQALGRQAALQPIAARVKTRLDTPRGAGRGRDQQVHGAPNLYSLQPFRNTPAVRRRAQRARRQLRRALAVAAIAGASLLLLAGAFLQRSTAPPDTGITALAIEPGSGPLLLVGDKLLRHDRSGLGAQTLTLSDMGVATLQAPLAFDAAGYLLAPGRLAAGNPAATASDTGARLLRCNLDERRCQPLPGEFDGLHIAGLTLHSLSGDLFVADSAAGEMVRIAIGGRRLGQASVAMVRKPTLQLAAGLLFTNSVSGPAISVFRYDTTAFGKQLDEILLLPDDMELGEHTRVRDFIRIDNDWWVILSSPGVGAEAPEEGVFRFDAQGKYLGRIAGQPHSRPRQLLNWAGKVLIRDAKGITVQRFSAAGTPEAPLRSDLLQHLHESERRAASLAALAWRAAFIALTLLVLGAAGACYVQRARSLVYKSHRERGAEPIDAIAASVRWLPPLADRQSRLRRTAAGYGLSAVVLLALGMAAGISSAQLLAILLALSGPAAALWLLYRSSPGHIGTAGGQVVLVDHHGLYHLGANARVLHRGPFLMIDDVVVFTGSRLLPAFPSRQLREQVTALAGGGIRVDRKTVAVRLLQSRHPLAVGAATTLAGVLLALLVLCFDVAL
;
A
#
# COMPACT_ATOMS: atom_id res chain seq x y z
N MET A 1 -12.82 19.06 15.41
CA MET A 1 -12.25 18.43 16.62
C MET A 1 -12.93 19.02 17.86
N ASN A 2 -13.08 18.27 18.96
CA ASN A 2 -13.65 18.82 20.21
C ASN A 2 -12.68 19.80 20.88
N LYS A 3 -13.18 20.96 21.30
CA LYS A 3 -12.46 21.98 22.07
C LYS A 3 -12.96 22.01 23.52
N PHE A 4 -12.09 22.40 24.46
CA PHE A 4 -12.41 22.42 25.89
C PHE A 4 -11.98 23.73 26.56
N ASN A 5 -12.80 24.19 27.50
CA ASN A 5 -12.47 25.25 28.44
C ASN A 5 -12.10 24.62 29.79
N LEU A 6 -10.99 25.05 30.37
CA LEU A 6 -10.53 24.62 31.70
C LEU A 6 -11.10 25.58 32.74
N THR A 7 -12.02 25.09 33.59
CA THR A 7 -12.68 25.90 34.63
C THR A 7 -12.20 25.51 36.02
N PHE A 8 -12.18 26.49 36.93
CA PHE A 8 -11.80 26.34 38.33
C PHE A 8 -12.78 27.10 39.22
N ARG A 9 -12.91 26.69 40.49
CA ARG A 9 -13.89 27.22 41.46
C ARG A 9 -13.30 27.50 42.84
N GLY A 10 -11.99 27.73 42.95
CA GLY A 10 -11.33 27.95 44.24
C GLY A 10 -11.32 26.76 45.21
N ARG A 11 -11.79 25.58 44.78
CA ARG A 11 -11.92 24.40 45.65
C ARG A 11 -10.63 23.57 45.65
N PHE A 12 -10.13 23.31 46.85
CA PHE A 12 -9.10 22.31 47.14
C PHE A 12 -9.72 20.91 47.22
N LEU A 13 -8.89 19.88 47.10
CA LEU A 13 -9.22 18.50 47.46
C LEU A 13 -9.10 18.29 48.99
N PRO A 14 -9.63 17.17 49.53
CA PRO A 14 -9.40 16.80 50.93
C PRO A 14 -7.92 16.74 51.29
N ASP A 15 -7.64 16.90 52.59
CA ASP A 15 -6.36 16.58 53.23
C ASP A 15 -5.14 17.34 52.70
N GLN A 16 -5.35 18.49 52.04
CA GLN A 16 -4.29 19.29 51.45
C GLN A 16 -4.09 20.68 52.09
N ASP A 17 -2.83 21.00 52.35
CA ASP A 17 -2.31 22.33 52.67
C ASP A 17 -2.68 23.37 51.59
N ARG A 18 -3.53 24.33 51.98
CA ARG A 18 -4.13 25.34 51.10
C ARG A 18 -3.12 26.38 50.61
N GLU A 19 -2.22 26.85 51.47
CA GLU A 19 -1.27 27.90 51.10
C GLU A 19 -0.17 27.35 50.19
N ARG A 20 0.31 26.13 50.46
CA ARG A 20 1.24 25.43 49.56
C ARG A 20 0.61 25.10 48.21
N ALA A 21 -0.70 24.87 48.15
CA ALA A 21 -1.45 24.74 46.91
C ALA A 21 -1.60 26.08 46.15
N LYS A 22 -1.92 27.19 46.84
CA LYS A 22 -1.95 28.55 46.26
C LYS A 22 -0.60 28.91 45.61
N VAL A 23 0.51 28.77 46.33
CA VAL A 23 1.86 29.11 45.84
C VAL A 23 2.24 28.28 44.60
N ARG A 24 1.89 26.99 44.58
CA ARG A 24 2.13 26.13 43.40
C ARG A 24 1.22 26.51 42.22
N PHE A 25 -0.01 26.93 42.47
CA PHE A 25 -0.93 27.41 41.43
C PHE A 25 -0.43 28.73 40.82
N ALA A 26 -0.01 29.68 41.63
CA ALA A 26 0.63 30.92 41.19
C ALA A 26 1.79 30.64 40.24
N ARG A 27 2.69 29.72 40.63
CA ARG A 27 3.85 29.28 39.83
C ARG A 27 3.47 28.53 38.54
N LEU A 28 2.33 27.84 38.49
CA LEU A 28 1.85 27.13 37.30
C LEU A 28 1.28 28.09 36.23
N PHE A 29 0.79 29.26 36.63
CA PHE A 29 0.17 30.23 35.72
C PHE A 29 0.95 31.54 35.52
N GLY A 30 2.01 31.79 36.30
CA GLY A 30 2.77 33.04 36.25
C GLY A 30 1.97 34.20 36.84
N ILE A 31 1.50 34.03 38.08
CA ILE A 31 0.73 35.04 38.82
C ILE A 31 1.56 35.48 40.02
N ASP A 32 2.29 36.59 39.86
CA ASP A 32 3.17 37.14 40.91
C ASP A 32 2.45 38.12 41.85
N ASP A 33 1.22 38.53 41.51
CA ASP A 33 0.35 39.41 42.29
C ASP A 33 -0.54 38.60 43.26
N PRO A 34 -0.42 38.79 44.60
CA PRO A 34 -1.19 38.04 45.60
C PRO A 34 -2.67 38.43 45.65
N ALA A 35 -3.03 39.69 45.42
CA ALA A 35 -4.43 40.13 45.41
C ALA A 35 -5.18 39.51 44.20
N ARG A 36 -4.49 39.43 43.05
CA ARG A 36 -4.98 38.71 41.88
C ARG A 36 -5.02 37.20 42.11
N LEU A 37 -4.07 36.61 42.84
CA LEU A 37 -4.06 35.20 43.19
C LEU A 37 -5.31 34.80 44.00
N ASP A 38 -5.60 35.48 45.11
CA ASP A 38 -6.75 35.16 45.97
C ASP A 38 -8.10 35.34 45.25
N SER A 39 -8.18 36.20 44.22
CA SER A 39 -9.39 36.35 43.40
C SER A 39 -9.86 35.03 42.76
N PHE A 40 -8.94 34.11 42.43
CA PHE A 40 -9.25 32.78 41.88
C PHE A 40 -9.81 31.79 42.91
N PHE A 41 -9.65 32.08 44.21
CA PHE A 41 -10.08 31.23 45.32
C PHE A 41 -11.42 31.66 45.94
N THR A 42 -12.05 32.73 45.45
CA THR A 42 -13.36 33.30 45.86
C THR A 42 -14.60 32.41 45.64
N GLY A 43 -14.43 31.11 45.34
CA GLY A 43 -15.53 30.18 45.04
C GLY A 43 -16.21 30.37 43.67
N ARG A 44 -16.01 31.52 43.02
CA ARG A 44 -16.57 31.86 41.69
C ARG A 44 -15.96 30.97 40.59
N THR A 45 -16.72 30.73 39.52
CA THR A 45 -16.23 29.90 38.40
C THR A 45 -15.38 30.73 37.45
N VAL A 46 -14.06 30.53 37.46
CA VAL A 46 -13.11 31.22 36.57
C VAL A 46 -12.65 30.26 35.47
N ILE A 47 -12.51 30.76 34.24
CA ILE A 47 -11.96 30.01 33.11
C ILE A 47 -10.45 30.28 33.04
N LEU A 48 -9.62 29.30 33.37
CA LEU A 48 -8.16 29.44 33.42
C LEU A 48 -7.54 29.47 32.01
N ARG A 49 -8.02 28.64 31.09
CA ARG A 49 -7.71 28.70 29.65
C ARG A 49 -8.90 28.25 28.80
N ARG A 50 -9.09 28.90 27.65
CA ARG A 50 -10.15 28.64 26.67
C ARG A 50 -9.63 27.83 25.48
N ASN A 51 -10.53 27.15 24.76
CA ASN A 51 -10.28 26.53 23.45
C ASN A 51 -9.07 25.57 23.35
N LEU A 52 -8.76 24.86 24.44
CA LEU A 52 -7.73 23.82 24.48
C LEU A 52 -8.14 22.61 23.61
N ASP A 53 -7.17 21.90 23.03
CA ASP A 53 -7.37 20.56 22.48
C ASP A 53 -7.48 19.50 23.60
N ARG A 54 -7.91 18.28 23.27
CA ARG A 54 -8.15 17.20 24.24
C ARG A 54 -6.90 16.78 25.03
N LYS A 55 -5.71 16.78 24.42
CA LYS A 55 -4.45 16.36 25.06
C LYS A 55 -3.99 17.44 26.03
N THR A 56 -3.85 18.67 25.54
CA THR A 56 -3.45 19.83 26.35
C THR A 56 -4.43 20.06 27.51
N ALA A 57 -5.75 19.92 27.27
CA ALA A 57 -6.77 20.02 28.32
C ALA A 57 -6.61 18.95 29.41
N ALA A 58 -6.29 17.71 29.04
CA ALA A 58 -6.05 16.63 30.00
C ALA A 58 -4.76 16.87 30.82
N GLU A 59 -3.68 17.33 30.19
CA GLU A 59 -2.41 17.62 30.86
C GLU A 59 -2.55 18.72 31.92
N TYR A 60 -3.25 19.83 31.62
CA TYR A 60 -3.52 20.86 32.63
C TYR A 60 -4.49 20.40 33.72
N TYR A 61 -5.47 19.55 33.39
CA TYR A 61 -6.40 18.99 34.38
C TYR A 61 -5.68 18.05 35.37
N VAL A 62 -4.78 17.19 34.87
CA VAL A 62 -3.93 16.33 35.72
C VAL A 62 -3.02 17.18 36.59
N LYS A 63 -2.29 18.15 36.03
CA LYS A 63 -1.42 19.05 36.82
C LYS A 63 -2.17 19.80 37.92
N LEU A 64 -3.37 20.32 37.64
CA LEU A 64 -4.20 20.95 38.68
C LEU A 64 -4.60 19.97 39.78
N ARG A 65 -4.90 18.71 39.45
CA ARG A 65 -5.21 17.66 40.42
C ARG A 65 -3.99 17.21 41.23
N GLU A 66 -2.80 17.19 40.64
CA GLU A 66 -1.52 16.97 41.34
C GLU A 66 -1.16 18.14 42.27
N LEU A 67 -1.59 19.35 41.92
CA LEU A 67 -1.62 20.51 42.82
C LEU A 67 -2.77 20.46 43.84
N GLY A 68 -3.57 19.41 43.86
CA GLY A 68 -4.69 19.19 44.79
C GLY A 68 -5.90 20.11 44.57
N LEU A 69 -6.05 20.69 43.38
CA LEU A 69 -7.11 21.64 43.05
C LEU A 69 -8.22 21.00 42.19
N HIS A 70 -9.48 21.25 42.56
CA HIS A 70 -10.64 20.70 41.88
C HIS A 70 -11.02 21.53 40.63
N ALA A 71 -10.32 21.27 39.53
CA ALA A 71 -10.69 21.77 38.20
C ALA A 71 -11.90 21.03 37.59
N LYS A 72 -12.53 21.60 36.57
CA LYS A 72 -13.51 20.93 35.70
C LYS A 72 -13.27 21.31 34.23
N LEU A 73 -13.18 20.29 33.37
CA LEU A 73 -13.18 20.47 31.91
C LEU A 73 -14.61 20.60 31.39
N VAL A 74 -14.87 21.66 30.63
CA VAL A 74 -16.14 21.92 29.96
C VAL A 74 -15.92 21.83 28.45
N LYS A 75 -16.63 20.93 27.77
CA LYS A 75 -16.61 20.85 26.31
C LYS A 75 -17.27 22.10 25.74
N VAL A 76 -16.61 22.76 24.78
CA VAL A 76 -17.20 23.86 24.02
C VAL A 76 -18.05 23.27 22.89
N SER A 77 -19.35 23.52 22.95
CA SER A 77 -20.27 23.42 21.82
C SER A 77 -20.42 24.81 21.21
N ALA A 78 -20.51 24.91 19.89
CA ALA A 78 -20.88 26.15 19.22
C ALA A 78 -22.36 26.10 18.80
N PRO A 79 -23.09 27.23 18.74
CA PRO A 79 -22.66 28.59 19.03
C PRO A 79 -23.28 29.17 20.32
N GLU A 80 -22.45 29.62 21.27
CA GLU A 80 -22.88 30.51 22.35
C GLU A 80 -21.74 31.51 22.63
N ALA A 81 -21.74 32.60 21.87
CA ALA A 81 -20.67 33.60 21.84
C ALA A 81 -21.19 35.03 21.63
N ALA A 82 -22.36 35.34 22.19
CA ALA A 82 -22.94 36.67 22.24
C ALA A 82 -23.77 36.84 23.53
N ASN A 83 -23.91 38.10 23.98
CA ASN A 83 -24.85 38.59 25.00
C ASN A 83 -24.68 38.08 26.44
N ALA A 84 -24.02 38.88 27.27
CA ALA A 84 -24.10 38.81 28.74
C ALA A 84 -23.89 40.20 29.39
N THR A 85 -24.85 41.11 29.20
CA THR A 85 -24.96 42.39 29.93
C THR A 85 -26.40 42.55 30.41
N THR A 86 -26.64 42.95 31.67
CA THR A 86 -27.99 42.92 32.25
C THR A 86 -28.17 43.96 33.37
N GLY A 87 -29.31 44.66 33.36
CA GLY A 87 -29.79 45.54 34.44
C GLY A 87 -30.15 46.96 33.97
N ALA A 88 -31.12 47.67 34.57
CA ALA A 88 -32.15 47.20 35.52
C ALA A 88 -33.39 48.15 35.56
N GLN A 89 -34.47 47.61 36.11
CA GLN A 89 -35.83 48.13 36.36
C GLN A 89 -35.99 49.62 36.81
N GLY A 90 -37.15 50.23 36.49
CA GLY A 90 -37.65 51.51 37.02
C GLY A 90 -39.17 51.67 36.77
N ARG A 91 -39.94 52.35 37.64
CA ARG A 91 -41.38 52.05 37.87
C ARG A 91 -42.31 53.25 38.11
N ALA A 92 -43.34 53.37 37.24
CA ALA A 92 -44.72 53.88 37.40
C ALA A 92 -45.07 55.11 38.28
N GLU A 93 -45.97 55.99 37.77
CA GLU A 93 -46.93 56.72 38.62
C GLU A 93 -48.28 57.08 37.93
N LYS A 94 -49.20 57.78 38.65
CA LYS A 94 -50.63 57.99 38.31
C LYS A 94 -51.00 59.47 38.13
N PRO A 95 -52.03 59.81 37.33
CA PRO A 95 -52.69 61.12 37.36
C PRO A 95 -53.90 61.17 38.32
N LYS A 96 -54.16 62.34 38.94
CA LYS A 96 -55.43 62.73 39.58
C LYS A 96 -55.96 64.03 38.95
N LYS A 97 -57.28 64.24 38.95
CA LYS A 97 -57.93 65.52 38.55
C LYS A 97 -58.78 66.06 39.71
N SER A 98 -58.68 67.36 40.01
CA SER A 98 -59.71 68.10 40.77
C SER A 98 -59.51 69.63 40.75
N LYS A 99 -60.49 70.36 40.21
CA LYS A 99 -60.82 71.80 40.43
C LYS A 99 -62.32 71.96 40.11
N LYS A 100 -63.12 72.83 40.74
CA LYS A 100 -63.12 73.44 42.09
C LYS A 100 -64.59 73.82 42.40
N SER A 101 -64.98 74.06 43.66
CA SER A 101 -66.37 74.38 44.05
C SER A 101 -66.74 75.88 43.95
N LYS A 102 -68.00 76.19 44.32
CA LYS A 102 -68.70 77.51 44.50
C LYS A 102 -69.70 77.91 43.39
N GLN A 103 -70.82 78.61 43.65
CA GLN A 103 -71.57 78.88 44.91
C GLN A 103 -73.00 79.41 44.58
N ILE A 104 -73.97 79.15 45.48
CA ILE A 104 -75.25 79.84 45.88
C ILE A 104 -75.65 81.10 45.02
N ASP A 105 -76.90 81.28 44.52
CA ASP A 105 -78.06 81.79 45.31
C ASP A 105 -79.51 81.56 44.74
N LYS A 106 -80.52 82.10 45.48
CA LYS A 106 -82.02 82.09 45.35
C LYS A 106 -82.60 83.09 44.32
N PRO A 107 -83.94 83.15 44.05
CA PRO A 107 -85.01 82.14 44.14
C PRO A 107 -85.93 82.08 42.87
N GLU A 108 -87.12 81.46 43.02
CA GLU A 108 -88.39 81.82 42.33
C GLU A 108 -88.49 81.85 40.78
N LYS A 109 -88.52 80.68 40.13
CA LYS A 109 -89.42 80.36 38.99
C LYS A 109 -89.86 78.89 39.04
N ALA A 110 -90.66 78.54 40.05
CA ALA A 110 -90.96 77.14 40.40
C ALA A 110 -91.67 76.35 39.28
N ALA A 111 -92.73 76.89 38.69
CA ALA A 111 -93.61 76.15 37.77
C ALA A 111 -92.93 75.66 36.46
N ARG A 112 -91.96 76.41 35.90
CA ARG A 112 -91.18 75.92 34.74
C ARG A 112 -90.07 74.94 35.14
N ARG A 113 -89.72 74.86 36.43
CA ARG A 113 -88.62 74.05 36.94
C ARG A 113 -88.98 72.56 36.97
N GLU A 114 -90.21 72.19 37.31
CA GLU A 114 -90.61 70.78 37.36
C GLU A 114 -90.66 70.11 35.98
N ALA A 115 -91.24 70.75 34.96
CA ALA A 115 -91.24 70.22 33.59
C ALA A 115 -89.80 70.04 33.04
N ALA A 116 -88.92 71.01 33.32
CA ALA A 116 -87.50 70.91 32.98
C ALA A 116 -86.79 69.81 33.78
N LEU A 117 -87.03 69.68 35.09
CA LEU A 117 -86.48 68.60 35.91
C LEU A 117 -87.04 67.22 35.53
N ALA A 118 -88.27 67.10 35.06
CA ALA A 118 -88.83 65.85 34.58
C ALA A 118 -88.15 65.40 33.27
N LYS A 119 -87.93 66.32 32.33
CA LYS A 119 -87.15 66.05 31.12
C LYS A 119 -85.68 65.72 31.44
N VAL A 120 -85.03 66.53 32.28
CA VAL A 120 -83.64 66.28 32.71
C VAL A 120 -83.50 64.99 33.53
N ARG A 121 -84.50 64.61 34.36
CA ARG A 121 -84.52 63.31 35.05
C ARG A 121 -84.69 62.15 34.09
N ARG A 122 -85.57 62.25 33.07
CA ARG A 122 -85.71 61.23 32.02
C ARG A 122 -84.43 61.08 31.19
N GLU A 123 -83.82 62.20 30.77
CA GLU A 123 -82.53 62.18 30.06
C GLU A 123 -81.38 61.69 30.94
N ALA A 124 -81.34 62.05 32.23
CA ALA A 124 -80.35 61.55 33.17
C ALA A 124 -80.52 60.05 33.46
N ALA A 125 -81.77 59.56 33.57
CA ALA A 125 -82.08 58.14 33.72
C ALA A 125 -81.70 57.35 32.46
N ALA A 126 -82.03 57.85 31.27
CA ALA A 126 -81.59 57.25 30.01
C ALA A 126 -80.06 57.21 29.87
N ARG A 127 -79.37 58.31 30.21
CA ARG A 127 -77.90 58.39 30.24
C ARG A 127 -77.27 57.54 31.37
N ALA A 128 -78.01 57.25 32.45
CA ALA A 128 -77.58 56.33 33.50
C ALA A 128 -77.72 54.87 33.06
N ALA A 129 -78.87 54.50 32.48
CA ALA A 129 -79.10 53.18 31.90
C ALA A 129 -78.10 52.87 30.77
N GLN A 130 -77.83 53.80 29.86
CA GLN A 130 -76.78 53.67 28.85
C GLN A 130 -75.38 53.49 29.48
N LYS A 131 -75.08 54.19 30.58
CA LYS A 131 -73.80 54.01 31.32
C LYS A 131 -73.75 52.69 32.09
N GLN A 132 -74.86 52.12 32.51
CA GLN A 132 -74.91 50.79 33.12
C GLN A 132 -74.73 49.71 32.06
N ALA A 133 -75.50 49.75 30.96
CA ALA A 133 -75.35 48.85 29.82
C ALA A 133 -73.91 48.86 29.26
N ALA A 134 -73.31 50.04 29.04
CA ALA A 134 -71.93 50.14 28.58
C ALA A 134 -70.90 49.59 29.59
N ARG A 135 -71.16 49.69 30.91
CA ARG A 135 -70.30 49.10 31.95
C ARG A 135 -70.43 47.58 31.98
N GLU A 136 -71.65 47.04 31.88
CA GLU A 136 -71.88 45.60 31.81
C GLU A 136 -71.28 45.00 30.54
N GLU A 137 -71.41 45.68 29.39
CA GLU A 137 -70.78 45.24 28.15
C GLU A 137 -69.25 45.28 28.26
N GLN A 138 -68.68 46.33 28.85
CA GLN A 138 -67.24 46.42 29.09
C GLN A 138 -66.74 45.35 30.08
N GLN A 139 -67.53 45.02 31.12
CA GLN A 139 -67.26 43.90 32.02
C GLN A 139 -67.31 42.54 31.29
N ARG A 140 -68.32 42.30 30.44
CA ARG A 140 -68.42 41.09 29.60
C ARG A 140 -67.24 40.99 28.63
N ARG A 141 -66.80 42.09 28.01
CA ARG A 141 -65.62 42.13 27.14
C ARG A 141 -64.33 41.76 27.92
N VAL A 142 -64.12 42.32 29.11
CA VAL A 142 -62.96 42.00 29.97
C VAL A 142 -63.01 40.55 30.49
N ALA A 143 -64.19 40.04 30.84
CA ALA A 143 -64.38 38.64 31.24
C ALA A 143 -64.07 37.67 30.07
N ALA A 144 -64.54 37.96 28.86
CA ALA A 144 -64.23 37.18 27.67
C ALA A 144 -62.73 37.23 27.31
N GLU A 145 -62.08 38.39 27.43
CA GLU A 145 -60.65 38.54 27.16
C GLU A 145 -59.78 37.79 28.18
N THR A 146 -60.16 37.81 29.46
CA THR A 146 -59.45 37.05 30.51
C THR A 146 -59.68 35.54 30.40
N ALA A 147 -60.90 35.09 30.08
CA ALA A 147 -61.17 33.69 29.76
C ALA A 147 -60.33 33.20 28.57
N ARG A 148 -60.26 33.99 27.47
CA ARG A 148 -59.43 33.67 26.30
C ARG A 148 -57.94 33.56 26.64
N LYS A 149 -57.41 34.47 27.45
CA LYS A 149 -56.00 34.44 27.89
C LYS A 149 -55.68 33.25 28.82
N ASN A 150 -56.65 32.77 29.59
CA ASN A 150 -56.48 31.58 30.42
C ASN A 150 -56.49 30.30 29.56
N ALA A 151 -57.45 30.16 28.64
CA ALA A 151 -57.48 29.04 27.69
C ALA A 151 -56.19 28.95 26.84
N GLU A 152 -55.67 30.10 26.38
CA GLU A 152 -54.41 30.15 25.63
C GLU A 152 -53.20 29.71 26.48
N ARG A 153 -53.18 30.04 27.78
CA ARG A 153 -52.15 29.57 28.72
C ARG A 153 -52.20 28.06 28.93
N GLU A 154 -53.39 27.50 29.10
CA GLU A 154 -53.57 26.04 29.22
C GLU A 154 -53.14 25.32 27.94
N GLN A 155 -53.52 25.82 26.76
CA GLN A 155 -53.11 25.24 25.48
C GLN A 155 -51.59 25.28 25.31
N ARG A 156 -50.94 26.40 25.64
CA ARG A 156 -49.47 26.52 25.66
C ARG A 156 -48.82 25.55 26.65
N GLN A 157 -49.42 25.32 27.82
CA GLN A 157 -48.93 24.35 28.81
C GLN A 157 -49.05 22.90 28.34
N ARG A 158 -50.17 22.51 27.69
CA ARG A 158 -50.35 21.16 27.11
C ARG A 158 -49.30 20.88 26.02
N ILE A 159 -49.11 21.82 25.08
CA ILE A 159 -48.09 21.70 24.03
C ILE A 159 -46.68 21.60 24.62
N ALA A 160 -46.36 22.37 25.67
CA ALA A 160 -45.07 22.30 26.35
C ALA A 160 -44.85 20.95 27.08
N ALA A 161 -45.91 20.37 27.67
CA ALA A 161 -45.86 19.06 28.32
C ALA A 161 -45.66 17.92 27.31
N GLU A 162 -46.37 17.96 26.17
CA GLU A 162 -46.20 17.00 25.07
C GLU A 162 -44.78 17.07 24.48
N GLN A 163 -44.25 18.28 24.24
CA GLN A 163 -42.88 18.47 23.77
C GLN A 163 -41.84 17.96 24.78
N ALA A 164 -42.07 18.15 26.08
CA ALA A 164 -41.20 17.60 27.14
C ALA A 164 -41.25 16.06 27.18
N ALA A 165 -42.42 15.45 27.02
CA ALA A 165 -42.59 14.00 26.95
C ALA A 165 -41.85 13.40 25.74
N GLN A 166 -42.05 13.97 24.54
CA GLN A 166 -41.33 13.55 23.33
C GLN A 166 -39.81 13.74 23.45
N ALA A 167 -39.35 14.81 24.11
CA ALA A 167 -37.93 15.03 24.34
C ALA A 167 -37.33 13.98 25.29
N ALA A 168 -38.05 13.59 26.36
CA ALA A 168 -37.63 12.54 27.27
C ALA A 168 -37.61 11.16 26.60
N GLU A 169 -38.58 10.85 25.74
CA GLU A 169 -38.59 9.59 24.98
C GLU A 169 -37.42 9.50 23.99
N ARG A 170 -37.17 10.57 23.21
CA ARG A 170 -36.01 10.64 22.31
C ARG A 170 -34.67 10.53 23.06
N GLN A 171 -34.59 10.97 24.31
CA GLN A 171 -33.42 10.73 25.17
C GLN A 171 -33.30 9.25 25.59
N ARG A 172 -34.40 8.59 25.96
CA ARG A 172 -34.41 7.15 26.29
C ARG A 172 -33.98 6.28 25.09
N GLN A 173 -34.53 6.54 23.90
CA GLN A 173 -34.17 5.84 22.66
C GLN A 173 -32.67 6.00 22.36
N ARG A 174 -32.13 7.23 22.42
CA ARG A 174 -30.69 7.48 22.22
C ARG A 174 -29.78 6.84 23.28
N ALA A 175 -30.25 6.72 24.52
CA ALA A 175 -29.51 6.02 25.57
C ALA A 175 -29.46 4.50 25.33
N GLN A 176 -30.57 3.90 24.88
CA GLN A 176 -30.63 2.48 24.49
C GLN A 176 -29.77 2.19 23.26
N GLU A 177 -29.81 3.05 22.24
CA GLU A 177 -28.98 2.94 21.04
C GLU A 177 -27.48 3.03 21.39
N ALA A 178 -27.09 4.01 22.23
CA ALA A 178 -25.71 4.13 22.70
C ALA A 178 -25.25 2.88 23.48
N ALA A 179 -26.08 2.35 24.38
CA ALA A 179 -25.76 1.13 25.13
C ALA A 179 -25.59 -0.09 24.20
N ARG A 180 -26.43 -0.23 23.17
CA ARG A 180 -26.29 -1.28 22.14
C ARG A 180 -24.99 -1.13 21.36
N LEU A 181 -24.65 0.08 20.91
CA LEU A 181 -23.42 0.35 20.17
C LEU A 181 -22.17 0.08 21.03
N GLU A 182 -22.20 0.37 22.33
CA GLU A 182 -21.12 0.00 23.25
C GLU A 182 -21.01 -1.51 23.46
N ALA A 183 -22.13 -2.23 23.60
CA ALA A 183 -22.14 -3.70 23.68
C ALA A 183 -21.59 -4.36 22.40
N GLU A 184 -22.02 -3.91 21.22
CA GLU A 184 -21.47 -4.38 19.94
C GLU A 184 -19.97 -4.05 19.81
N ALA A 185 -19.53 -2.87 20.27
CA ALA A 185 -18.10 -2.51 20.28
C ALA A 185 -17.28 -3.37 21.24
N GLN A 186 -17.85 -3.81 22.38
CA GLN A 186 -17.21 -4.77 23.28
C GLN A 186 -17.12 -6.17 22.63
N GLN A 187 -18.20 -6.67 22.02
CA GLN A 187 -18.17 -7.94 21.30
C GLN A 187 -17.16 -7.95 20.14
N ARG A 188 -17.05 -6.86 19.36
CA ARG A 188 -16.06 -6.72 18.29
C ARG A 188 -14.63 -6.77 18.84
N LYS A 189 -14.35 -6.14 19.98
CA LYS A 189 -13.05 -6.23 20.67
C LYS A 189 -12.75 -7.65 21.16
N ALA A 190 -13.74 -8.33 21.75
CA ALA A 190 -13.61 -9.72 22.22
C ALA A 190 -13.27 -10.66 21.05
N ARG A 191 -14.05 -10.63 19.95
CA ARG A 191 -13.81 -11.41 18.73
C ARG A 191 -12.42 -11.11 18.13
N ALA A 192 -12.02 -9.84 18.05
CA ALA A 192 -10.69 -9.47 17.57
C ALA A 192 -9.55 -9.98 18.47
N SER A 193 -9.75 -10.07 19.78
CA SER A 193 -8.77 -10.64 20.71
C SER A 193 -8.67 -12.17 20.59
N ALA A 194 -9.79 -12.87 20.37
CA ALA A 194 -9.83 -14.31 20.15
C ALA A 194 -9.13 -14.70 18.84
N LEU A 195 -9.41 -13.98 17.74
CA LEU A 195 -8.75 -14.18 16.44
C LEU A 195 -7.22 -14.01 16.55
N ARG A 196 -6.75 -13.00 17.30
CA ARG A 196 -5.30 -12.79 17.54
C ARG A 196 -4.65 -13.90 18.36
N LYS A 197 -5.37 -14.51 19.31
CA LYS A 197 -4.87 -15.70 20.04
C LYS A 197 -4.73 -16.90 19.11
N ALA A 198 -5.80 -17.24 18.38
CA ALA A 198 -5.80 -18.35 17.42
C ALA A 198 -4.72 -18.20 16.34
N GLU A 199 -4.50 -16.98 15.82
CA GLU A 199 -3.43 -16.72 14.85
C GLU A 199 -2.02 -16.89 15.48
N HIS A 200 -1.83 -16.45 16.72
CA HIS A 200 -0.56 -16.64 17.44
C HIS A 200 -0.29 -18.12 17.75
N GLU A 201 -1.31 -18.89 18.12
CA GLU A 201 -1.26 -20.34 18.32
C GLU A 201 -0.93 -21.08 17.02
N LYS A 202 -1.58 -20.72 15.90
CA LYS A 202 -1.26 -21.27 14.58
C LYS A 202 0.20 -20.98 14.19
N ARG A 203 0.65 -19.74 14.32
CA ARG A 203 2.06 -19.33 14.08
C ARG A 203 3.04 -20.07 15.00
N ALA A 204 2.65 -20.42 16.23
CA ALA A 204 3.47 -21.22 17.14
C ALA A 204 3.55 -22.70 16.71
N ALA A 205 2.44 -23.29 16.25
CA ALA A 205 2.39 -24.64 15.70
C ALA A 205 3.22 -24.75 14.40
N GLU A 206 3.08 -23.80 13.48
CA GLU A 206 3.90 -23.70 12.26
C GLU A 206 5.40 -23.63 12.57
N ARG A 207 5.81 -22.80 13.54
CA ARG A 207 7.21 -22.72 13.99
C ARG A 207 7.70 -24.00 14.68
N LYS A 208 6.82 -24.81 15.27
CA LYS A 208 7.15 -26.14 15.82
C LYS A 208 7.34 -27.15 14.69
N ALA A 209 6.43 -27.20 13.72
CA ALA A 209 6.52 -28.07 12.54
C ALA A 209 7.80 -27.79 11.72
N LEU A 210 8.10 -26.51 11.45
CA LEU A 210 9.29 -26.11 10.69
C LEU A 210 10.61 -26.47 11.40
N ARG A 211 10.61 -26.50 12.74
CA ARG A 211 11.74 -26.99 13.55
C ARG A 211 11.93 -28.51 13.42
N GLU A 212 10.85 -29.29 13.44
CA GLU A 212 10.94 -30.75 13.26
C GLU A 212 11.34 -31.12 11.82
N GLN A 213 10.84 -30.41 10.80
CA GLN A 213 11.34 -30.56 9.43
C GLN A 213 12.85 -30.25 9.34
N GLY A 214 13.29 -29.13 9.92
CA GLY A 214 14.70 -28.75 9.96
C GLY A 214 15.60 -29.79 10.65
N LYS A 215 15.12 -30.48 11.69
CA LYS A 215 15.81 -31.63 12.30
C LYS A 215 15.91 -32.82 11.35
N ARG A 216 14.80 -33.20 10.69
CA ARG A 216 14.75 -34.33 9.74
C ARG A 216 15.73 -34.10 8.58
N GLU A 217 15.72 -32.92 7.98
CA GLU A 217 16.69 -32.55 6.93
C GLU A 217 18.13 -32.53 7.44
N ALA A 218 18.38 -32.08 8.68
CA ALA A 218 19.72 -32.09 9.27
C ALA A 218 20.23 -33.52 9.50
N ALA A 219 19.35 -34.45 9.90
CA ALA A 219 19.66 -35.87 10.09
C ALA A 219 20.00 -36.54 8.75
N GLN A 220 19.14 -36.43 7.73
CA GLN A 220 19.39 -36.97 6.39
C GLN A 220 20.70 -36.44 5.79
N ARG A 221 20.98 -35.13 5.95
CA ARG A 221 22.26 -34.54 5.52
C ARG A 221 23.43 -35.08 6.33
N ALA A 222 23.26 -35.46 7.61
CA ALA A 222 24.32 -36.10 8.40
C ALA A 222 24.60 -37.53 7.92
N GLU A 223 23.57 -38.31 7.59
CA GLU A 223 23.68 -39.67 7.05
C GLU A 223 24.35 -39.68 5.68
N HIS A 224 23.94 -38.82 4.74
CA HIS A 224 24.60 -38.69 3.43
C HIS A 224 26.10 -38.40 3.57
N ARG A 225 26.47 -37.50 4.49
CA ARG A 225 27.88 -37.17 4.77
C ARG A 225 28.65 -38.28 5.51
N ARG A 226 27.98 -39.26 6.13
CA ARG A 226 28.62 -40.50 6.61
C ARG A 226 28.88 -41.43 5.42
N ALA A 227 27.84 -41.73 4.64
CA ALA A 227 27.96 -42.57 3.44
C ALA A 227 29.01 -42.06 2.42
N GLU A 228 29.12 -40.75 2.21
CA GLU A 228 30.19 -40.16 1.38
C GLU A 228 31.59 -40.38 1.96
N ARG A 229 31.77 -40.24 3.28
CA ARG A 229 33.06 -40.48 3.95
C ARG A 229 33.46 -41.94 3.89
N ASP A 230 32.52 -42.85 4.04
CA ASP A 230 32.80 -44.29 4.02
C ASP A 230 33.06 -44.78 2.58
N ARG A 231 32.39 -44.21 1.56
CA ARG A 231 32.78 -44.37 0.15
C ARG A 231 34.18 -43.80 -0.16
N GLN A 232 34.54 -42.65 0.41
CA GLN A 232 35.90 -42.10 0.27
C GLN A 232 36.95 -42.97 0.94
N ARG A 233 36.62 -43.59 2.09
CA ARG A 233 37.49 -44.55 2.79
C ARG A 233 37.72 -45.84 1.99
N THR A 234 36.68 -46.43 1.40
CA THR A 234 36.84 -47.65 0.58
C THR A 234 37.68 -47.39 -0.68
N ILE A 235 37.44 -46.27 -1.38
CA ILE A 235 38.26 -45.85 -2.53
C ILE A 235 39.73 -45.61 -2.12
N ALA A 236 39.97 -44.92 -0.99
CA ALA A 236 41.33 -44.71 -0.48
C ALA A 236 42.04 -46.01 -0.08
N ALA A 237 41.31 -46.97 0.50
CA ALA A 237 41.83 -48.29 0.84
C ALA A 237 42.19 -49.11 -0.42
N GLN A 238 41.33 -49.09 -1.44
CA GLN A 238 41.60 -49.72 -2.74
C GLN A 238 42.85 -49.13 -3.42
N GLN A 239 42.97 -47.81 -3.46
CA GLN A 239 44.16 -47.13 -4.01
C GLN A 239 45.43 -47.43 -3.21
N ALA A 240 45.34 -47.58 -1.88
CA ALA A 240 46.46 -47.99 -1.04
C ALA A 240 46.86 -49.46 -1.27
N ALA A 241 45.91 -50.35 -1.53
CA ALA A 241 46.16 -51.75 -1.89
C ALA A 241 46.83 -51.87 -3.28
N GLN A 242 46.30 -51.16 -4.29
CA GLN A 242 46.89 -51.11 -5.64
C GLN A 242 48.33 -50.62 -5.62
N ARG A 243 48.62 -49.52 -4.89
CA ARG A 243 50.00 -49.01 -4.74
C ARG A 243 50.94 -49.99 -4.02
N LYS A 244 50.44 -50.80 -3.09
CA LYS A 244 51.23 -51.87 -2.45
C LYS A 244 51.52 -53.02 -3.42
N ALA A 245 50.57 -53.40 -4.26
CA ALA A 245 50.77 -54.41 -5.30
C ALA A 245 51.82 -53.95 -6.33
N GLU A 246 51.68 -52.74 -6.87
CA GLU A 246 52.64 -52.17 -7.84
C GLU A 246 54.07 -52.07 -7.26
N LEU A 247 54.20 -51.69 -5.98
CA LEU A 247 55.49 -51.69 -5.26
C LEU A 247 56.07 -53.09 -5.03
N ALA A 248 55.23 -54.12 -4.90
CA ALA A 248 55.67 -55.51 -4.81
C ALA A 248 56.12 -56.04 -6.16
N GLU A 249 55.39 -55.74 -7.24
CA GLU A 249 55.75 -56.11 -8.61
C GLU A 249 57.07 -55.46 -9.05
N ARG A 250 57.24 -54.15 -8.82
CA ARG A 250 58.50 -53.43 -9.09
C ARG A 250 59.67 -54.08 -8.34
N LYS A 251 59.52 -54.42 -7.06
CA LYS A 251 60.55 -55.13 -6.28
C LYS A 251 60.85 -56.53 -6.82
N GLN A 252 59.84 -57.27 -7.32
CA GLN A 252 60.08 -58.55 -7.98
C GLN A 252 60.82 -58.38 -9.32
N GLN A 253 60.54 -57.32 -10.08
CA GLN A 253 61.25 -57.00 -11.32
C GLN A 253 62.71 -56.62 -11.03
N GLU A 254 62.95 -55.73 -10.08
CA GLU A 254 64.29 -55.35 -9.60
C GLU A 254 65.09 -56.58 -9.12
N ALA A 255 64.48 -57.47 -8.35
CA ALA A 255 65.12 -58.71 -7.89
C ALA A 255 65.42 -59.69 -9.04
N ARG A 256 64.53 -59.82 -10.03
CA ARG A 256 64.75 -60.65 -11.23
C ARG A 256 65.87 -60.07 -12.10
N GLU A 257 65.95 -58.76 -12.26
CA GLU A 257 67.05 -58.10 -12.96
C GLU A 257 68.38 -58.27 -12.21
N ALA A 258 68.41 -58.06 -10.90
CA ALA A 258 69.61 -58.26 -10.09
C ALA A 258 70.12 -59.70 -10.21
N ALA A 259 69.22 -60.70 -10.11
CA ALA A 259 69.57 -62.11 -10.30
C ALA A 259 70.06 -62.41 -11.73
N ARG A 260 69.52 -61.73 -12.76
CA ARG A 260 69.99 -61.87 -14.16
C ARG A 260 71.38 -61.28 -14.34
N ARG A 261 71.65 -60.09 -13.79
CA ARG A 261 72.98 -59.44 -13.82
C ARG A 261 74.00 -60.30 -13.07
N GLN A 262 73.68 -60.77 -11.87
CA GLN A 262 74.56 -61.65 -11.09
C GLN A 262 74.87 -62.99 -11.79
N ARG A 263 73.91 -63.55 -12.54
CA ARG A 263 74.17 -64.72 -13.41
C ARG A 263 75.12 -64.38 -14.57
N GLN A 264 74.94 -63.25 -15.24
CA GLN A 264 75.81 -62.81 -16.33
C GLN A 264 77.23 -62.46 -15.84
N GLU A 265 77.36 -61.83 -14.68
CA GLU A 265 78.65 -61.58 -14.02
C GLU A 265 79.34 -62.88 -13.64
N ARG A 266 78.59 -63.88 -13.12
CA ARG A 266 79.14 -65.20 -12.79
C ARG A 266 79.55 -65.99 -14.04
N GLN A 267 78.82 -65.89 -15.15
CA GLN A 267 79.25 -66.45 -16.43
C GLN A 267 80.53 -65.78 -16.95
N ARG A 268 80.58 -64.45 -16.99
CA ARG A 268 81.78 -63.70 -17.39
C ARG A 268 82.99 -63.99 -16.50
N ALA A 269 82.78 -64.18 -15.20
CA ALA A 269 83.84 -64.58 -14.27
C ALA A 269 84.34 -66.01 -14.54
N LEU A 270 83.45 -66.94 -14.92
CA LEU A 270 83.84 -68.29 -15.34
C LEU A 270 84.55 -68.28 -16.71
N GLU A 271 84.10 -67.50 -17.67
CA GLU A 271 84.75 -67.30 -18.97
C GLU A 271 86.15 -66.69 -18.80
N GLN A 272 86.29 -65.65 -17.98
CA GLN A 272 87.60 -65.06 -17.66
C GLN A 272 88.48 -65.99 -16.84
N ALA A 273 87.91 -66.85 -15.98
CA ALA A 273 88.67 -67.88 -15.27
C ALA A 273 89.17 -68.97 -16.23
N ALA A 274 88.34 -69.40 -17.19
CA ALA A 274 88.72 -70.37 -18.22
C ALA A 274 89.77 -69.81 -19.19
N GLN A 275 89.62 -68.56 -19.64
CA GLN A 275 90.63 -67.86 -20.43
C GLN A 275 91.95 -67.73 -19.67
N ARG A 276 91.92 -67.35 -18.38
CA ARG A 276 93.10 -67.31 -17.52
C ARG A 276 93.67 -68.69 -17.18
N ALA A 277 92.88 -69.76 -17.23
CA ALA A 277 93.36 -71.13 -17.09
C ALA A 277 94.12 -71.56 -18.36
N ALA A 278 93.51 -71.42 -19.54
CA ALA A 278 94.17 -71.72 -20.81
C ALA A 278 95.41 -70.84 -21.06
N GLU A 279 95.38 -69.57 -20.64
CA GLU A 279 96.56 -68.69 -20.67
C GLU A 279 97.62 -69.12 -19.65
N ARG A 280 97.23 -69.59 -18.46
CA ARG A 280 98.17 -70.18 -17.49
C ARG A 280 98.77 -71.48 -18.00
N GLU A 281 98.04 -72.31 -18.72
CA GLU A 281 98.51 -73.54 -19.34
C GLU A 281 99.50 -73.25 -20.47
N ARG A 282 99.19 -72.31 -21.38
CA ARG A 282 100.15 -71.82 -22.40
C ARG A 282 101.41 -71.25 -21.74
N ARG A 283 101.25 -70.31 -20.81
CA ARG A 283 102.35 -69.76 -20.00
C ARG A 283 102.96 -70.79 -19.03
N ALA A 284 102.48 -72.02 -18.93
CA ALA A 284 103.10 -73.10 -18.16
C ALA A 284 103.87 -74.06 -19.07
N ALA A 285 103.40 -74.32 -20.28
CA ALA A 285 104.16 -74.98 -21.34
C ALA A 285 105.38 -74.14 -21.72
N GLU A 286 105.19 -72.85 -22.04
CA GLU A 286 106.29 -71.89 -22.29
C GLU A 286 107.28 -71.85 -21.12
N ARG A 287 106.80 -71.91 -19.87
CA ARG A 287 107.66 -71.96 -18.68
C ARG A 287 108.20 -73.34 -18.35
N GLN A 288 107.70 -74.43 -18.94
CA GLN A 288 108.31 -75.76 -18.86
C GLN A 288 109.44 -75.88 -19.87
N GLU A 289 109.28 -75.36 -21.10
CA GLU A 289 110.38 -75.22 -22.06
C GLU A 289 111.47 -74.29 -21.52
N GLN A 290 111.10 -73.09 -21.04
CA GLN A 290 112.06 -72.16 -20.44
C GLN A 290 112.64 -72.67 -19.11
N ALA A 291 111.94 -73.51 -18.34
CA ALA A 291 112.51 -74.14 -17.14
C ALA A 291 113.38 -75.36 -17.46
N ALA A 292 113.16 -76.07 -18.57
CA ALA A 292 114.10 -77.08 -19.06
C ALA A 292 115.40 -76.40 -19.51
N GLN A 293 115.30 -75.33 -20.31
CA GLN A 293 116.43 -74.51 -20.73
C GLN A 293 117.15 -73.82 -19.55
N ARG A 294 116.40 -73.33 -18.54
CA ARG A 294 117.00 -72.73 -17.33
C ARG A 294 117.60 -73.75 -16.39
N ARG A 295 117.00 -74.93 -16.15
CA ARG A 295 117.62 -75.97 -15.31
C ARG A 295 118.96 -76.42 -15.88
N ALA A 296 119.05 -76.54 -17.21
CA ALA A 296 120.31 -76.78 -17.91
C ALA A 296 121.38 -75.66 -17.78
N MET A 297 121.06 -74.51 -17.18
CA MET A 297 122.02 -73.42 -16.89
C MET A 297 122.09 -73.02 -15.40
N GLU A 298 121.05 -73.30 -14.59
CA GLU A 298 120.99 -72.95 -13.17
C GLU A 298 121.70 -74.01 -12.29
N GLU A 299 121.86 -75.25 -12.76
CA GLU A 299 122.77 -76.25 -12.15
C GLU A 299 124.25 -75.80 -12.14
N GLN A 300 124.62 -74.79 -12.93
CA GLN A 300 125.97 -74.19 -12.94
C GLN A 300 126.10 -72.90 -12.11
N ALA A 301 125.02 -72.36 -11.53
CA ALA A 301 125.01 -71.00 -11.00
C ALA A 301 124.58 -70.85 -9.52
N ILE A 302 123.63 -71.64 -9.02
CA ILE A 302 123.01 -71.40 -7.70
C ILE A 302 123.74 -72.16 -6.59
N ASN A 303 124.98 -71.72 -6.31
CA ASN A 303 125.74 -72.14 -5.13
C ASN A 303 126.39 -70.93 -4.42
N ARG A 304 125.57 -69.92 -4.07
CA ARG A 304 125.91 -68.70 -3.30
C ARG A 304 124.65 -67.90 -2.89
N GLY A 305 124.69 -67.27 -1.72
CA GLY A 305 123.90 -66.07 -1.38
C GLY A 305 122.48 -66.28 -0.85
N ALA A 306 122.31 -66.21 0.47
CA ALA A 306 121.01 -66.20 1.15
C ALA A 306 120.85 -64.96 2.07
N GLN A 307 119.61 -64.66 2.50
CA GLN A 307 119.21 -63.62 3.50
C GLN A 307 119.27 -62.14 2.95
N ALA A 308 118.49 -61.13 3.39
CA ALA A 308 117.50 -61.01 4.49
C ALA A 308 116.44 -59.87 4.33
N LEU A 309 115.25 -60.04 4.96
CA LEU A 309 114.42 -59.12 5.82
C LEU A 309 114.03 -57.64 5.48
N GLY A 310 112.75 -57.27 5.82
CA GLY A 310 112.22 -55.89 6.12
C GLY A 310 111.00 -55.44 5.27
N ARG A 311 109.82 -54.90 5.68
CA ARG A 311 109.26 -54.01 6.78
C ARG A 311 109.03 -52.52 6.33
N GLN A 312 107.96 -51.76 6.66
CA GLN A 312 106.76 -52.00 7.51
C GLN A 312 105.41 -51.29 7.11
N ALA A 313 104.98 -50.16 7.70
CA ALA A 313 103.58 -49.62 7.77
C ALA A 313 103.51 -48.14 8.29
N ALA A 314 102.42 -47.31 8.33
CA ALA A 314 101.07 -47.15 7.69
C ALA A 314 100.37 -45.83 8.22
N LEU A 315 99.04 -45.62 8.03
CA LEU A 315 98.10 -44.62 8.68
C LEU A 315 98.12 -43.13 8.15
N GLN A 316 97.18 -42.16 8.36
CA GLN A 316 95.71 -42.00 8.70
C GLN A 316 95.24 -40.51 8.43
N PRO A 317 93.92 -40.14 8.33
CA PRO A 317 93.41 -38.77 7.97
C PRO A 317 92.62 -37.98 9.06
N ILE A 318 92.23 -36.70 8.81
CA ILE A 318 91.57 -35.75 9.77
C ILE A 318 90.43 -34.90 9.13
N ALA A 319 89.48 -34.38 9.93
CA ALA A 319 88.37 -33.47 9.53
C ALA A 319 88.16 -32.26 10.49
N ALA A 320 87.39 -31.21 10.10
CA ALA A 320 87.22 -29.95 10.86
C ALA A 320 85.80 -29.33 10.84
N ARG A 321 85.51 -28.37 11.76
CA ARG A 321 84.15 -27.87 12.12
C ARG A 321 84.17 -26.50 12.87
N VAL A 322 83.44 -25.46 12.42
CA VAL A 322 83.35 -24.11 13.09
C VAL A 322 81.91 -23.52 13.02
N LYS A 323 81.61 -22.41 13.75
CA LYS A 323 80.27 -21.86 14.08
C LYS A 323 80.12 -20.31 13.95
N THR A 324 78.87 -19.86 13.72
CA THR A 324 78.15 -18.64 14.23
C THR A 324 78.71 -17.21 14.08
N ARG A 325 77.82 -16.27 13.68
CA ARG A 325 77.31 -15.14 14.51
C ARG A 325 76.04 -14.48 13.91
N LEU A 326 75.34 -13.68 14.72
CA LEU A 326 74.17 -12.86 14.35
C LEU A 326 74.10 -11.67 15.33
N ASP A 327 73.97 -10.43 14.82
CA ASP A 327 74.00 -9.20 15.64
C ASP A 327 72.76 -8.31 15.43
N THR A 328 72.41 -7.52 16.46
CA THR A 328 71.34 -6.51 16.41
C THR A 328 71.72 -5.26 17.22
N PRO A 329 71.64 -4.04 16.67
CA PRO A 329 72.01 -2.80 17.37
C PRO A 329 70.89 -2.29 18.32
N ARG A 330 71.24 -1.37 19.23
CA ARG A 330 70.35 -0.80 20.25
C ARG A 330 70.72 0.65 20.56
N GLY A 331 69.72 1.49 20.87
CA GLY A 331 69.88 2.90 21.27
C GLY A 331 69.71 3.90 20.11
N ALA A 332 69.38 5.18 20.36
CA ALA A 332 68.95 5.83 21.61
C ALA A 332 68.20 7.15 21.28
N GLY A 333 67.54 7.76 22.28
CA GLY A 333 66.97 9.12 22.17
C GLY A 333 65.52 9.23 22.65
N ARG A 334 65.31 9.83 23.84
CA ARG A 334 63.98 10.04 24.44
C ARG A 334 63.70 11.53 24.58
N GLY A 335 63.32 12.18 23.48
CA GLY A 335 62.87 13.58 23.47
C GLY A 335 61.53 13.75 24.19
N ARG A 336 61.30 14.92 24.81
CA ARG A 336 60.02 15.26 25.44
C ARG A 336 58.96 15.60 24.38
N ASP A 337 57.72 15.20 24.63
CA ASP A 337 56.60 15.43 23.72
C ASP A 337 56.25 16.91 23.55
N GLN A 338 56.26 17.38 22.29
CA GLN A 338 55.35 18.42 21.84
C GLN A 338 54.39 17.77 20.83
N GLN A 339 53.11 17.64 21.19
CA GLN A 339 52.10 17.10 20.29
C GLN A 339 51.83 18.08 19.14
N VAL A 340 52.40 17.80 17.97
CA VAL A 340 52.12 18.56 16.75
C VAL A 340 50.65 18.38 16.38
N HIS A 341 49.87 19.46 16.47
CA HIS A 341 48.43 19.47 16.17
C HIS A 341 48.15 18.92 14.77
N GLY A 342 47.46 17.77 14.69
CA GLY A 342 47.04 17.12 13.44
C GLY A 342 47.73 15.79 13.13
N ALA A 343 48.70 15.33 13.93
CA ALA A 343 49.24 13.97 13.81
C ALA A 343 48.21 12.90 14.26
N PRO A 344 48.10 11.75 13.56
CA PRO A 344 47.29 10.63 14.02
C PRO A 344 47.90 9.93 15.24
N ASN A 345 47.06 9.31 16.08
CA ASN A 345 47.55 8.40 17.12
C ASN A 345 48.13 7.13 16.47
N LEU A 346 49.47 7.05 16.43
CA LEU A 346 50.23 5.96 15.80
C LEU A 346 49.82 4.57 16.32
N TYR A 347 49.57 4.44 17.62
CA TYR A 347 49.16 3.17 18.25
C TYR A 347 47.76 2.68 17.83
N SER A 348 46.95 3.53 17.19
CA SER A 348 45.65 3.15 16.62
C SER A 348 45.72 2.78 15.13
N LEU A 349 46.87 2.97 14.48
CA LEU A 349 47.03 2.72 13.05
C LEU A 349 47.23 1.23 12.75
N GLN A 350 46.67 0.77 11.64
CA GLN A 350 46.78 -0.63 11.20
C GLN A 350 47.61 -0.73 9.92
N PRO A 351 48.71 -1.52 9.89
CA PRO A 351 49.50 -1.69 8.68
C PRO A 351 48.69 -2.43 7.61
N PHE A 352 48.77 -1.96 6.37
CA PHE A 352 48.22 -2.71 5.25
C PHE A 352 48.96 -4.06 5.07
N ARG A 353 48.22 -5.18 5.07
CA ARG A 353 48.79 -6.55 4.99
C ARG A 353 48.29 -7.31 3.76
N ASN A 354 49.21 -7.86 2.95
CA ASN A 354 48.89 -8.72 1.80
C ASN A 354 48.46 -10.15 2.23
N THR A 355 47.24 -10.23 2.78
CA THR A 355 46.61 -11.47 3.24
C THR A 355 46.23 -12.41 2.07
N PRO A 356 45.94 -13.70 2.33
CA PRO A 356 45.35 -14.59 1.33
C PRO A 356 43.99 -14.10 0.77
N ALA A 357 43.29 -13.23 1.50
CA ALA A 357 42.06 -12.59 1.05
C ALA A 357 42.31 -11.52 -0.02
N VAL A 358 43.40 -10.74 0.12
CA VAL A 358 43.92 -9.80 -0.88
C VAL A 358 44.26 -10.54 -2.18
N ARG A 359 45.18 -11.52 -2.11
CA ARG A 359 45.68 -12.26 -3.29
C ARG A 359 44.59 -12.96 -4.10
N ARG A 360 43.47 -13.35 -3.47
CA ARG A 360 42.34 -14.02 -4.13
C ARG A 360 41.21 -13.08 -4.58
N ARG A 361 41.36 -11.75 -4.48
CA ARG A 361 40.32 -10.76 -4.88
C ARG A 361 39.84 -10.92 -6.31
N ALA A 362 40.73 -10.96 -7.30
CA ALA A 362 40.33 -11.06 -8.71
C ALA A 362 39.52 -12.34 -9.00
N GLN A 363 39.89 -13.47 -8.38
CA GLN A 363 39.14 -14.73 -8.47
C GLN A 363 37.77 -14.63 -7.78
N ARG A 364 37.70 -14.01 -6.59
CA ARG A 364 36.44 -13.76 -5.86
C ARG A 364 35.50 -12.87 -6.67
N ALA A 365 36.00 -11.79 -7.28
CA ALA A 365 35.24 -10.89 -8.14
C ALA A 365 34.64 -11.62 -9.35
N ARG A 366 35.41 -12.49 -10.04
CA ARG A 366 34.88 -13.31 -11.14
C ARG A 366 33.79 -14.29 -10.70
N ARG A 367 33.91 -14.89 -9.50
CA ARG A 367 32.85 -15.75 -8.93
C ARG A 367 31.60 -14.95 -8.56
N GLN A 368 31.75 -13.73 -8.05
CA GLN A 368 30.62 -12.84 -7.74
C GLN A 368 29.95 -12.29 -9.00
N LEU A 369 30.70 -11.99 -10.06
CA LEU A 369 30.18 -11.61 -11.39
C LEU A 369 29.24 -12.69 -11.97
N ARG A 370 29.66 -13.96 -11.97
CA ARG A 370 28.81 -15.06 -12.46
C ARG A 370 27.50 -15.19 -11.68
N ARG A 371 27.53 -14.99 -10.36
CA ARG A 371 26.32 -14.99 -9.51
C ARG A 371 25.40 -13.81 -9.81
N ALA A 372 25.96 -12.61 -9.97
CA ALA A 372 25.19 -11.42 -10.30
C ALA A 372 24.52 -11.53 -11.69
N LEU A 373 25.20 -12.13 -12.68
CA LEU A 373 24.62 -12.40 -14.01
C LEU A 373 23.44 -13.37 -13.93
N ALA A 374 23.57 -14.46 -13.16
CA ALA A 374 22.48 -15.42 -12.97
C ALA A 374 21.24 -14.78 -12.30
N VAL A 375 21.46 -13.93 -11.28
CA VAL A 375 20.37 -13.19 -10.63
C VAL A 375 19.72 -12.19 -11.60
N ALA A 376 20.50 -11.46 -12.41
CA ALA A 376 19.97 -10.54 -13.41
C ALA A 376 19.11 -11.26 -14.46
N ALA A 377 19.54 -12.43 -14.93
CA ALA A 377 18.80 -13.24 -15.91
C ALA A 377 17.47 -13.75 -15.35
N ILE A 378 17.47 -14.32 -14.15
CA ILE A 378 16.24 -14.81 -13.47
C ILE A 378 15.26 -13.65 -13.23
N ALA A 379 15.77 -12.50 -12.79
CA ALA A 379 14.95 -11.32 -12.53
C ALA A 379 14.37 -10.72 -13.82
N GLY A 380 15.14 -10.67 -14.90
CA GLY A 380 14.68 -10.20 -16.21
C GLY A 380 13.61 -11.12 -16.81
N ALA A 381 13.81 -12.44 -16.75
CA ALA A 381 12.79 -13.41 -17.17
C ALA A 381 11.50 -13.27 -16.33
N SER A 382 11.64 -13.11 -15.02
CA SER A 382 10.49 -12.88 -14.12
C SER A 382 9.74 -11.58 -14.46
N LEU A 383 10.47 -10.50 -14.78
CA LEU A 383 9.89 -9.22 -15.17
C LEU A 383 9.13 -9.30 -16.51
N LEU A 384 9.66 -10.05 -17.49
CA LEU A 384 9.00 -10.26 -18.78
C LEU A 384 7.74 -11.14 -18.66
N LEU A 385 7.79 -12.20 -17.86
CA LEU A 385 6.60 -13.02 -17.57
C LEU A 385 5.50 -12.21 -16.85
N LEU A 386 5.90 -11.35 -15.90
CA LEU A 386 4.98 -10.48 -15.16
C LEU A 386 4.40 -9.40 -16.09
N ALA A 387 5.19 -8.83 -17.02
CA ALA A 387 4.68 -7.93 -18.06
C ALA A 387 3.68 -8.61 -19.01
N GLY A 388 3.96 -9.85 -19.45
CA GLY A 388 3.03 -10.63 -20.29
C GLY A 388 1.70 -10.91 -19.58
N ALA A 389 1.75 -11.34 -18.31
CA ALA A 389 0.56 -11.60 -17.51
C ALA A 389 -0.26 -10.33 -17.20
N PHE A 390 0.38 -9.16 -17.16
CA PHE A 390 -0.31 -7.87 -17.06
C PHE A 390 -1.02 -7.52 -18.38
N LEU A 391 -0.35 -7.66 -19.53
CA LEU A 391 -0.91 -7.38 -20.86
C LEU A 391 -2.08 -8.32 -21.24
N GLN A 392 -2.07 -9.57 -20.74
CA GLN A 392 -3.17 -10.52 -20.92
C GLN A 392 -4.42 -10.21 -20.07
N ARG A 393 -4.35 -9.25 -19.14
CA ARG A 393 -5.46 -8.96 -18.23
C ARG A 393 -6.46 -8.01 -18.88
N SER A 394 -7.54 -8.57 -19.42
CA SER A 394 -8.66 -7.82 -20.02
C SER A 394 -9.14 -6.69 -19.11
N THR A 395 -8.87 -5.44 -19.51
CA THR A 395 -9.37 -4.22 -18.84
C THR A 395 -10.79 -3.88 -19.28
N ALA A 396 -11.66 -4.90 -19.34
CA ALA A 396 -13.08 -4.68 -19.46
C ALA A 396 -13.53 -3.85 -18.24
N PRO A 397 -14.18 -2.68 -18.42
CA PRO A 397 -14.82 -2.01 -17.29
C PRO A 397 -15.88 -2.97 -16.73
N PRO A 398 -16.03 -3.09 -15.40
CA PRO A 398 -17.12 -3.87 -14.84
C PRO A 398 -18.45 -3.29 -15.32
N ASP A 399 -19.40 -4.15 -15.72
CA ASP A 399 -20.74 -3.75 -16.17
C ASP A 399 -21.60 -3.27 -14.99
N THR A 400 -21.25 -2.11 -14.44
CA THR A 400 -21.89 -1.48 -13.28
C THR A 400 -23.21 -0.79 -13.61
N GLY A 401 -23.67 -0.90 -14.86
CA GLY A 401 -24.94 -0.33 -15.32
C GLY A 401 -26.11 -1.26 -15.00
N ILE A 402 -27.26 -0.68 -14.64
CA ILE A 402 -28.47 -1.44 -14.34
C ILE A 402 -28.98 -2.08 -15.65
N THR A 403 -28.85 -3.40 -15.77
CA THR A 403 -29.20 -4.19 -16.96
C THR A 403 -30.72 -4.31 -17.12
N ALA A 404 -31.43 -4.51 -16.01
CA ALA A 404 -32.89 -4.62 -15.95
C ALA A 404 -33.40 -4.19 -14.56
N LEU A 405 -34.68 -3.83 -14.48
CA LEU A 405 -35.40 -3.46 -13.25
C LEU A 405 -36.78 -4.15 -13.24
N ALA A 406 -37.22 -4.60 -12.06
CA ALA A 406 -38.57 -5.10 -11.77
C ALA A 406 -39.06 -4.57 -10.41
N ILE A 407 -40.36 -4.68 -10.11
CA ILE A 407 -40.94 -4.35 -8.80
C ILE A 407 -41.46 -5.62 -8.14
N GLU A 408 -40.98 -5.93 -6.93
CA GLU A 408 -41.41 -7.09 -6.16
C GLU A 408 -42.75 -6.81 -5.44
N PRO A 409 -43.78 -7.67 -5.59
CA PRO A 409 -45.09 -7.49 -4.95
C PRO A 409 -44.97 -7.31 -3.43
N GLY A 410 -45.51 -6.20 -2.92
CA GLY A 410 -45.48 -5.90 -1.49
C GLY A 410 -44.08 -5.61 -0.91
N SER A 411 -43.06 -5.42 -1.74
CA SER A 411 -41.67 -5.13 -1.36
C SER A 411 -41.18 -3.90 -2.14
N GLY A 412 -40.02 -3.96 -2.81
CA GLY A 412 -39.43 -2.83 -3.53
C GLY A 412 -38.83 -3.17 -4.89
N PRO A 413 -38.03 -2.25 -5.46
CA PRO A 413 -37.39 -2.46 -6.75
C PRO A 413 -36.26 -3.50 -6.69
N LEU A 414 -36.26 -4.40 -7.66
CA LEU A 414 -35.20 -5.39 -7.90
C LEU A 414 -34.35 -4.94 -9.10
N LEU A 415 -33.06 -4.69 -8.89
CA LEU A 415 -32.11 -4.32 -9.96
C LEU A 415 -31.27 -5.53 -10.37
N LEU A 416 -31.17 -5.83 -11.66
CA LEU A 416 -30.15 -6.72 -12.22
C LEU A 416 -28.93 -5.88 -12.65
N VAL A 417 -27.75 -6.24 -12.13
CA VAL A 417 -26.47 -5.59 -12.42
C VAL A 417 -25.42 -6.68 -12.60
N GLY A 418 -25.05 -6.98 -13.85
CA GLY A 418 -24.11 -8.06 -14.17
C GLY A 418 -24.59 -9.42 -13.66
N ASP A 419 -23.79 -10.05 -12.78
CA ASP A 419 -24.08 -11.34 -12.13
C ASP A 419 -24.86 -11.21 -10.81
N LYS A 420 -25.48 -10.04 -10.51
CA LYS A 420 -26.10 -9.76 -9.21
C LYS A 420 -27.51 -9.18 -9.33
N LEU A 421 -28.40 -9.65 -8.46
CA LEU A 421 -29.69 -9.03 -8.15
C LEU A 421 -29.57 -8.21 -6.86
N LEU A 422 -30.05 -6.97 -6.88
CA LEU A 422 -30.10 -6.05 -5.75
C LEU A 422 -31.56 -5.80 -5.38
N ARG A 423 -32.03 -6.41 -4.29
CA ARG A 423 -33.39 -6.32 -3.76
C ARG A 423 -33.47 -5.14 -2.78
N HIS A 424 -34.45 -4.27 -2.98
CA HIS A 424 -34.69 -3.09 -2.13
C HIS A 424 -36.05 -3.20 -1.45
N ASP A 425 -36.23 -2.46 -0.36
CA ASP A 425 -37.50 -2.39 0.37
C ASP A 425 -38.50 -1.38 -0.25
N ARG A 426 -39.68 -1.25 0.38
CA ARG A 426 -40.74 -0.29 0.00
C ARG A 426 -40.30 1.18 0.01
N SER A 427 -39.19 1.52 0.67
CA SER A 427 -38.63 2.88 0.68
C SER A 427 -37.54 3.10 -0.38
N GLY A 428 -37.03 2.01 -0.97
CA GLY A 428 -35.92 2.02 -1.93
C GLY A 428 -34.54 1.81 -1.29
N LEU A 429 -34.47 1.44 -0.02
CA LEU A 429 -33.22 1.08 0.67
C LEU A 429 -32.83 -0.36 0.37
N GLY A 430 -31.53 -0.63 0.29
CA GLY A 430 -30.97 -1.96 0.06
C GLY A 430 -31.33 -2.96 1.15
N ALA A 431 -32.07 -4.00 0.77
CA ALA A 431 -32.41 -5.11 1.65
C ALA A 431 -31.44 -6.28 1.51
N GLN A 432 -31.09 -6.65 0.27
CA GLN A 432 -30.32 -7.87 -0.02
C GLN A 432 -29.59 -7.82 -1.36
N THR A 433 -28.34 -8.30 -1.38
CA THR A 433 -27.63 -8.65 -2.63
C THR A 433 -27.64 -10.17 -2.80
N LEU A 434 -28.00 -10.63 -4.00
CA LEU A 434 -28.00 -12.02 -4.42
C LEU A 434 -27.13 -12.18 -5.67
N THR A 435 -26.22 -13.14 -5.67
CA THR A 435 -25.42 -13.53 -6.84
C THR A 435 -26.14 -14.61 -7.65
N LEU A 436 -26.10 -14.56 -8.99
CA LEU A 436 -26.75 -15.58 -9.84
C LEU A 436 -26.22 -16.99 -9.54
N SER A 437 -24.92 -17.11 -9.25
CA SER A 437 -24.26 -18.35 -8.85
C SER A 437 -24.88 -18.99 -7.61
N ASP A 438 -25.26 -18.18 -6.61
CA ASP A 438 -25.84 -18.64 -5.35
C ASP A 438 -27.25 -19.22 -5.55
N MET A 439 -27.92 -18.81 -6.63
CA MET A 439 -29.24 -19.29 -7.03
C MET A 439 -29.19 -20.46 -8.03
N GLY A 440 -27.99 -20.93 -8.39
CA GLY A 440 -27.78 -21.97 -9.39
C GLY A 440 -28.00 -21.51 -10.84
N VAL A 441 -27.80 -20.23 -11.13
CA VAL A 441 -28.04 -19.59 -12.44
C VAL A 441 -26.73 -19.08 -13.05
N ALA A 442 -26.55 -19.27 -14.36
CA ALA A 442 -25.42 -18.73 -15.11
C ALA A 442 -25.71 -17.32 -15.66
N THR A 443 -26.91 -17.11 -16.20
CA THR A 443 -27.35 -15.81 -16.75
C THR A 443 -28.84 -15.56 -16.51
N LEU A 444 -29.21 -14.30 -16.25
CA LEU A 444 -30.58 -13.78 -16.36
C LEU A 444 -30.59 -12.63 -17.37
N GLN A 445 -31.74 -12.40 -18.01
CA GLN A 445 -31.95 -11.31 -18.97
C GLN A 445 -33.29 -10.61 -18.70
N ALA A 446 -33.50 -9.45 -19.34
CA ALA A 446 -34.82 -8.82 -19.40
C ALA A 446 -35.71 -9.51 -20.45
N PRO A 447 -37.06 -9.51 -20.31
CA PRO A 447 -37.84 -8.87 -19.24
C PRO A 447 -37.75 -9.59 -17.89
N LEU A 448 -37.88 -8.83 -16.81
CA LEU A 448 -38.01 -9.35 -15.44
C LEU A 448 -39.45 -9.06 -14.95
N ALA A 449 -40.15 -10.08 -14.49
CA ALA A 449 -41.51 -9.97 -13.94
C ALA A 449 -41.64 -10.74 -12.62
N PHE A 450 -42.74 -10.54 -11.89
CA PHE A 450 -43.06 -11.32 -10.70
C PHE A 450 -44.44 -11.95 -10.83
N ASP A 451 -44.62 -13.16 -10.30
CA ASP A 451 -45.95 -13.74 -10.13
C ASP A 451 -46.66 -13.22 -8.88
N ALA A 452 -47.96 -13.53 -8.74
CA ALA A 452 -48.78 -13.10 -7.62
C ALA A 452 -48.35 -13.68 -6.25
N ALA A 453 -47.47 -14.68 -6.23
CA ALA A 453 -46.89 -15.28 -5.03
C ALA A 453 -45.46 -14.76 -4.72
N GLY A 454 -44.94 -13.80 -5.50
CA GLY A 454 -43.65 -13.15 -5.26
C GLY A 454 -42.44 -13.87 -5.87
N TYR A 455 -42.62 -14.89 -6.71
CA TYR A 455 -41.48 -15.51 -7.42
C TYR A 455 -41.08 -14.64 -8.62
N LEU A 456 -39.78 -14.44 -8.79
CA LEU A 456 -39.22 -13.76 -9.95
C LEU A 456 -39.30 -14.68 -11.18
N LEU A 457 -39.82 -14.15 -12.28
CA LEU A 457 -39.89 -14.78 -13.60
C LEU A 457 -38.97 -14.03 -14.57
N ALA A 458 -38.05 -14.75 -15.20
CA ALA A 458 -37.05 -14.18 -16.10
C ALA A 458 -36.52 -15.19 -17.12
N PRO A 459 -36.24 -14.79 -18.38
CA PRO A 459 -35.47 -15.62 -19.30
C PRO A 459 -34.01 -15.73 -18.82
N GLY A 460 -33.48 -16.95 -18.78
CA GLY A 460 -32.12 -17.20 -18.31
C GLY A 460 -31.64 -18.62 -18.61
N ARG A 461 -30.42 -18.93 -18.15
CA ARG A 461 -29.83 -20.28 -18.24
C ARG A 461 -29.30 -20.71 -16.88
N LEU A 462 -29.55 -21.96 -16.50
CA LEU A 462 -29.04 -22.53 -15.25
C LEU A 462 -27.51 -22.73 -15.29
N ALA A 463 -26.90 -22.79 -14.12
CA ALA A 463 -25.48 -23.15 -13.99
C ALA A 463 -25.30 -24.66 -14.19
N ALA A 464 -24.19 -25.08 -14.82
CA ALA A 464 -23.94 -26.48 -15.19
C ALA A 464 -23.80 -27.47 -14.00
N GLY A 465 -23.78 -26.98 -12.76
CA GLY A 465 -23.82 -27.78 -11.53
C GLY A 465 -25.18 -27.78 -10.81
N ASN A 466 -26.23 -27.17 -11.39
CA ASN A 466 -27.57 -27.15 -10.83
C ASN A 466 -28.29 -28.49 -11.14
N PRO A 467 -28.85 -29.22 -10.16
CA PRO A 467 -29.54 -30.49 -10.41
C PRO A 467 -30.80 -30.38 -11.29
N ALA A 468 -31.31 -29.16 -11.55
CA ALA A 468 -32.40 -28.91 -12.49
C ALA A 468 -31.92 -28.58 -13.93
N ALA A 469 -30.61 -28.53 -14.19
CA ALA A 469 -30.06 -28.30 -15.53
C ALA A 469 -29.92 -29.61 -16.30
N THR A 470 -30.48 -29.67 -17.51
CA THR A 470 -30.34 -30.83 -18.42
C THR A 470 -29.17 -30.63 -19.38
N ALA A 471 -28.57 -31.73 -19.87
CA ALA A 471 -27.43 -31.67 -20.80
C ALA A 471 -27.74 -31.00 -22.15
N SER A 472 -29.02 -30.78 -22.45
CA SER A 472 -29.55 -30.09 -23.63
C SER A 472 -29.76 -28.57 -23.44
N ASP A 473 -29.51 -28.00 -22.25
CA ASP A 473 -29.93 -26.64 -21.86
C ASP A 473 -29.02 -25.52 -22.44
N THR A 474 -28.90 -25.47 -23.77
CA THR A 474 -28.06 -24.49 -24.50
C THR A 474 -28.76 -23.15 -24.74
N GLY A 475 -30.10 -23.12 -24.71
CA GLY A 475 -30.89 -21.91 -24.89
C GLY A 475 -30.87 -20.95 -23.70
N ALA A 476 -31.84 -20.04 -23.69
CA ALA A 476 -32.36 -19.41 -22.48
C ALA A 476 -33.84 -19.77 -22.38
N ARG A 477 -34.32 -20.15 -21.19
CA ARG A 477 -35.69 -20.61 -20.91
C ARG A 477 -36.28 -19.77 -19.79
N LEU A 478 -37.60 -19.85 -19.58
CA LEU A 478 -38.25 -19.14 -18.48
C LEU A 478 -37.87 -19.79 -17.14
N LEU A 479 -37.18 -19.04 -16.29
CA LEU A 479 -36.82 -19.48 -14.94
C LEU A 479 -37.81 -18.87 -13.94
N ARG A 480 -38.25 -19.69 -12.98
CA ARG A 480 -38.95 -19.24 -11.76
C ARG A 480 -37.97 -19.29 -10.60
N CYS A 481 -37.76 -18.14 -9.95
CA CYS A 481 -36.77 -17.93 -8.92
C CYS A 481 -37.43 -17.55 -7.58
N ASN A 482 -37.22 -18.37 -6.56
CA ASN A 482 -37.46 -18.00 -5.17
C ASN A 482 -36.23 -17.24 -4.65
N LEU A 483 -36.40 -15.94 -4.38
CA LEU A 483 -35.31 -15.05 -3.95
C LEU A 483 -34.91 -15.26 -2.48
N ASP A 484 -35.85 -15.70 -1.64
CA ASP A 484 -35.61 -15.95 -0.21
C ASP A 484 -34.91 -17.30 0.02
N GLU A 485 -35.33 -18.36 -0.68
CA GLU A 485 -34.62 -19.65 -0.69
C GLU A 485 -33.32 -19.64 -1.51
N ARG A 486 -33.13 -18.63 -2.36
CA ARG A 486 -32.07 -18.55 -3.39
C ARG A 486 -32.06 -19.77 -4.30
N ARG A 487 -33.18 -20.04 -4.96
CA ARG A 487 -33.31 -21.18 -5.89
C ARG A 487 -34.05 -20.77 -7.15
N CYS A 488 -33.46 -21.04 -8.30
CA CYS A 488 -34.12 -20.95 -9.59
C CYS A 488 -34.28 -22.34 -10.22
N GLN A 489 -35.46 -22.57 -10.79
CA GLN A 489 -35.84 -23.77 -11.52
C GLN A 489 -36.45 -23.34 -12.87
N PRO A 490 -36.43 -24.19 -13.92
CA PRO A 490 -37.22 -23.91 -15.12
C PRO A 490 -38.70 -23.90 -14.75
N LEU A 491 -39.48 -22.96 -15.30
CA LEU A 491 -40.92 -22.94 -15.13
C LEU A 491 -41.51 -24.14 -15.92
N PRO A 492 -42.20 -25.09 -15.26
CA PRO A 492 -42.73 -26.26 -15.96
C PRO A 492 -43.86 -25.84 -16.90
N GLY A 493 -43.84 -26.33 -18.14
CA GLY A 493 -44.87 -26.04 -19.14
C GLY A 493 -44.37 -26.10 -20.58
N GLU A 494 -45.25 -25.71 -21.51
CA GLU A 494 -45.01 -25.66 -22.95
C GLU A 494 -44.20 -24.43 -23.38
N PHE A 495 -43.14 -24.11 -22.62
CA PHE A 495 -42.24 -22.96 -22.82
C PHE A 495 -41.04 -23.30 -23.73
N ASP A 496 -40.85 -24.56 -24.10
CA ASP A 496 -39.70 -24.98 -24.88
C ASP A 496 -39.78 -24.51 -26.34
N GLY A 497 -38.64 -24.04 -26.86
CA GLY A 497 -38.51 -23.41 -28.17
C GLY A 497 -38.84 -21.91 -28.22
N LEU A 498 -39.61 -21.37 -27.26
CA LEU A 498 -40.06 -19.98 -27.27
C LEU A 498 -38.94 -18.97 -26.93
N HIS A 499 -38.72 -17.98 -27.79
CA HIS A 499 -37.82 -16.87 -27.57
C HIS A 499 -38.53 -15.71 -26.86
N ILE A 500 -38.48 -15.73 -25.52
CA ILE A 500 -39.19 -14.78 -24.64
C ILE A 500 -38.58 -13.38 -24.74
N ALA A 501 -39.08 -12.59 -25.70
CA ALA A 501 -38.66 -11.21 -25.95
C ALA A 501 -39.50 -10.19 -25.16
N GLY A 502 -40.77 -10.53 -24.89
CA GLY A 502 -41.68 -9.77 -24.02
C GLY A 502 -42.49 -10.71 -23.11
N LEU A 503 -42.84 -10.26 -21.91
CA LEU A 503 -43.57 -11.03 -20.90
C LEU A 503 -44.46 -10.10 -20.07
N THR A 504 -45.72 -10.48 -19.86
CA THR A 504 -46.61 -9.86 -18.85
C THR A 504 -47.53 -10.91 -18.23
N LEU A 505 -48.16 -10.59 -17.09
CA LEU A 505 -48.99 -11.54 -16.34
C LEU A 505 -50.34 -10.93 -15.94
N HIS A 506 -51.40 -11.74 -15.99
CA HIS A 506 -52.71 -11.34 -15.51
C HIS A 506 -52.77 -11.44 -13.98
N SER A 507 -53.02 -10.32 -13.31
CA SER A 507 -52.95 -10.20 -11.84
C SER A 507 -53.85 -11.17 -11.06
N LEU A 508 -55.04 -11.50 -11.60
CA LEU A 508 -56.01 -12.39 -10.94
C LEU A 508 -55.83 -13.89 -11.28
N SER A 509 -55.74 -14.29 -12.55
CA SER A 509 -55.60 -15.70 -12.95
C SER A 509 -54.17 -16.24 -12.90
N GLY A 510 -53.16 -15.36 -12.91
CA GLY A 510 -51.75 -15.74 -13.04
C GLY A 510 -51.35 -16.18 -14.45
N ASP A 511 -52.22 -16.05 -15.45
CA ASP A 511 -51.89 -16.38 -16.84
C ASP A 511 -50.74 -15.54 -17.36
N LEU A 512 -49.79 -16.19 -18.02
CA LEU A 512 -48.62 -15.59 -18.65
C LEU A 512 -48.93 -15.26 -20.11
N PHE A 513 -48.51 -14.07 -20.54
CA PHE A 513 -48.59 -13.60 -21.91
C PHE A 513 -47.17 -13.36 -22.41
N VAL A 514 -46.75 -14.19 -23.36
CA VAL A 514 -45.40 -14.22 -23.92
C VAL A 514 -45.44 -13.67 -25.35
N ALA A 515 -44.47 -12.82 -25.67
CA ALA A 515 -44.21 -12.37 -27.03
C ALA A 515 -42.91 -13.02 -27.54
N ASP A 516 -43.04 -13.83 -28.59
CA ASP A 516 -41.93 -14.39 -29.34
C ASP A 516 -41.68 -13.55 -30.60
N SER A 517 -40.70 -12.64 -30.51
CA SER A 517 -40.32 -11.78 -31.63
C SER A 517 -39.39 -12.46 -32.65
N ALA A 518 -39.10 -13.75 -32.50
CA ALA A 518 -38.37 -14.56 -33.49
C ALA A 518 -39.33 -15.37 -34.36
N ALA A 519 -40.41 -15.90 -33.78
CA ALA A 519 -41.51 -16.55 -34.48
C ALA A 519 -42.53 -15.53 -35.06
N GLY A 520 -42.66 -14.34 -34.44
CA GLY A 520 -43.72 -13.39 -34.77
C GLY A 520 -45.06 -13.77 -34.14
N GLU A 521 -45.02 -14.28 -32.91
CA GLU A 521 -46.18 -14.88 -32.24
C GLU A 521 -46.38 -14.35 -30.82
N MET A 522 -47.65 -14.24 -30.43
CA MET A 522 -48.07 -14.02 -29.06
C MET A 522 -48.68 -15.33 -28.52
N VAL A 523 -48.33 -15.72 -27.30
CA VAL A 523 -48.79 -16.98 -26.68
C VAL A 523 -49.32 -16.69 -25.28
N ARG A 524 -50.51 -17.21 -24.98
CA ARG A 524 -51.10 -17.22 -23.64
C ARG A 524 -50.89 -18.61 -23.02
N ILE A 525 -50.31 -18.66 -21.82
CA ILE A 525 -49.96 -19.88 -21.11
C ILE A 525 -50.50 -19.79 -19.68
N ALA A 526 -51.14 -20.84 -19.19
CA ALA A 526 -51.65 -20.89 -17.82
C ALA A 526 -50.49 -20.87 -16.80
N ILE A 527 -50.76 -20.46 -15.56
CA ILE A 527 -49.75 -20.53 -14.48
C ILE A 527 -49.22 -21.96 -14.23
N GLY A 528 -50.01 -22.99 -14.57
CA GLY A 528 -49.61 -24.41 -14.57
C GLY A 528 -48.88 -24.88 -15.83
N GLY A 529 -48.44 -23.97 -16.71
CA GLY A 529 -47.58 -24.27 -17.86
C GLY A 529 -48.27 -24.73 -19.15
N ARG A 530 -49.58 -25.04 -19.11
CA ARG A 530 -50.34 -25.47 -20.30
C ARG A 530 -50.65 -24.27 -21.21
N ARG A 531 -50.45 -24.41 -22.52
CA ARG A 531 -50.81 -23.40 -23.52
C ARG A 531 -52.34 -23.23 -23.59
N LEU A 532 -52.80 -21.98 -23.60
CA LEU A 532 -54.21 -21.60 -23.64
C LEU A 532 -54.62 -20.97 -24.97
N GLY A 533 -53.68 -20.35 -25.69
CA GLY A 533 -53.92 -19.73 -26.98
C GLY A 533 -52.61 -19.24 -27.61
N GLN A 534 -52.61 -19.10 -28.93
CA GLN A 534 -51.48 -18.66 -29.75
C GLN A 534 -52.03 -17.87 -30.93
N ALA A 535 -51.34 -16.79 -31.31
CA ALA A 535 -51.74 -15.93 -32.41
C ALA A 535 -50.50 -15.31 -33.08
N SER A 536 -50.46 -15.31 -34.42
CA SER A 536 -49.42 -14.62 -35.18
C SER A 536 -49.67 -13.11 -35.14
N VAL A 537 -48.68 -12.33 -34.70
CA VAL A 537 -48.79 -10.88 -34.48
C VAL A 537 -47.50 -10.21 -34.94
N ALA A 538 -47.61 -9.14 -35.74
CA ALA A 538 -46.45 -8.37 -36.16
C ALA A 538 -45.81 -7.67 -34.94
N MET A 539 -44.54 -7.98 -34.65
CA MET A 539 -43.85 -7.52 -33.43
C MET A 539 -42.48 -6.92 -33.73
N VAL A 540 -42.09 -5.94 -32.91
CA VAL A 540 -40.71 -5.42 -32.88
C VAL A 540 -39.78 -6.39 -32.14
N ARG A 541 -38.46 -6.29 -32.38
CA ARG A 541 -37.41 -7.15 -31.76
C ARG A 541 -37.34 -7.10 -30.22
N LYS A 542 -38.02 -6.15 -29.57
CA LYS A 542 -38.14 -6.02 -28.11
C LYS A 542 -39.56 -5.52 -27.79
N PRO A 543 -40.57 -6.41 -27.81
CA PRO A 543 -41.95 -6.06 -27.60
C PRO A 543 -42.20 -5.80 -26.11
N THR A 544 -42.81 -4.67 -25.80
CA THR A 544 -43.26 -4.32 -24.46
C THR A 544 -44.71 -4.76 -24.31
N LEU A 545 -45.00 -5.68 -23.39
CA LEU A 545 -46.36 -6.14 -23.13
C LEU A 545 -46.92 -5.51 -21.84
N GLN A 546 -48.07 -4.85 -21.92
CA GLN A 546 -48.82 -4.40 -20.75
C GLN A 546 -50.27 -4.86 -20.80
N LEU A 547 -50.78 -5.43 -19.70
CA LEU A 547 -52.21 -5.60 -19.46
C LEU A 547 -52.76 -4.39 -18.70
N ALA A 548 -53.79 -3.75 -19.23
CA ALA A 548 -54.51 -2.66 -18.54
C ALA A 548 -55.98 -2.62 -18.99
N ALA A 549 -56.90 -2.21 -18.12
CA ALA A 549 -58.32 -1.99 -18.45
C ALA A 549 -59.05 -3.14 -19.21
N GLY A 550 -58.61 -4.39 -19.06
CA GLY A 550 -59.16 -5.53 -19.81
C GLY A 550 -58.67 -5.66 -21.26
N LEU A 551 -57.54 -5.06 -21.60
CA LEU A 551 -56.90 -5.11 -22.91
C LEU A 551 -55.40 -5.42 -22.77
N LEU A 552 -54.83 -5.99 -23.83
CA LEU A 552 -53.40 -6.28 -23.95
C LEU A 552 -52.78 -5.33 -24.97
N PHE A 553 -51.76 -4.59 -24.54
CA PHE A 553 -51.09 -3.56 -25.33
C PHE A 553 -49.68 -4.01 -25.70
N THR A 554 -49.25 -3.69 -26.92
CA THR A 554 -47.86 -3.81 -27.37
C THR A 554 -47.43 -2.61 -28.20
N ASN A 555 -46.14 -2.33 -28.26
CA ASN A 555 -45.60 -1.27 -29.11
C ASN A 555 -45.62 -1.67 -30.60
N SER A 556 -46.05 -0.72 -31.45
CA SER A 556 -46.30 -0.96 -32.86
C SER A 556 -45.03 -1.22 -33.67
N VAL A 557 -45.16 -2.01 -34.74
CA VAL A 557 -44.15 -2.16 -35.79
C VAL A 557 -44.18 -1.01 -36.80
N SER A 558 -45.29 -0.28 -36.89
CA SER A 558 -45.59 0.62 -38.01
C SER A 558 -45.17 2.07 -37.76
N GLY A 559 -45.12 2.52 -36.50
CA GLY A 559 -44.81 3.92 -36.19
C GLY A 559 -44.82 4.26 -34.69
N PRO A 560 -45.04 5.53 -34.31
CA PRO A 560 -45.12 5.97 -32.93
C PRO A 560 -46.50 5.65 -32.34
N ALA A 561 -46.81 4.37 -32.12
CA ALA A 561 -48.12 3.93 -31.66
C ALA A 561 -48.07 2.72 -30.71
N ILE A 562 -49.15 2.52 -29.96
CA ILE A 562 -49.42 1.33 -29.13
C ILE A 562 -50.60 0.57 -29.74
N SER A 563 -50.32 -0.63 -30.25
CA SER A 563 -51.29 -1.53 -30.86
C SER A 563 -52.09 -2.28 -29.78
N VAL A 564 -53.41 -2.39 -29.94
CA VAL A 564 -54.36 -2.85 -28.91
C VAL A 564 -54.97 -4.22 -29.27
N PHE A 565 -54.88 -5.18 -28.36
CA PHE A 565 -55.26 -6.59 -28.58
C PHE A 565 -56.23 -7.15 -27.54
N ARG A 566 -57.04 -8.13 -27.97
CA ARG A 566 -57.85 -8.97 -27.08
C ARG A 566 -57.00 -10.08 -26.44
N TYR A 567 -57.21 -10.29 -25.15
CA TYR A 567 -56.46 -11.25 -24.33
C TYR A 567 -57.31 -12.48 -23.91
N ASP A 568 -58.63 -12.42 -24.11
CA ASP A 568 -59.58 -13.49 -23.81
C ASP A 568 -59.40 -14.72 -24.73
N THR A 569 -59.98 -15.85 -24.33
CA THR A 569 -59.80 -17.13 -25.03
C THR A 569 -60.51 -17.24 -26.38
N THR A 570 -61.50 -16.39 -26.69
CA THR A 570 -62.29 -16.52 -27.93
C THR A 570 -61.75 -15.69 -29.08
N ALA A 571 -60.96 -14.66 -28.80
CA ALA A 571 -60.36 -13.79 -29.81
C ALA A 571 -58.92 -13.39 -29.45
N PHE A 572 -58.18 -14.31 -28.82
CA PHE A 572 -56.81 -14.07 -28.36
C PHE A 572 -55.91 -13.56 -29.50
N GLY A 573 -55.19 -12.46 -29.26
CA GLY A 573 -54.29 -11.88 -30.25
C GLY A 573 -54.97 -11.22 -31.46
N LYS A 574 -56.31 -11.08 -31.46
CA LYS A 574 -56.99 -10.22 -32.42
C LYS A 574 -56.73 -8.75 -32.06
N GLN A 575 -56.14 -7.99 -33.00
CA GLN A 575 -56.03 -6.54 -32.87
C GLN A 575 -57.42 -5.90 -32.96
N LEU A 576 -57.65 -4.87 -32.13
CA LEU A 576 -58.87 -4.06 -32.12
C LEU A 576 -58.61 -2.65 -32.67
N ASP A 577 -57.47 -2.06 -32.31
CA ASP A 577 -57.22 -0.62 -32.45
C ASP A 577 -55.70 -0.34 -32.41
N GLU A 578 -55.31 0.92 -32.63
CA GLU A 578 -53.94 1.40 -32.50
C GLU A 578 -53.91 2.85 -32.01
N ILE A 579 -53.42 3.07 -30.78
CA ILE A 579 -53.32 4.39 -30.16
C ILE A 579 -52.08 5.10 -30.72
N LEU A 580 -52.30 6.10 -31.57
CA LEU A 580 -51.26 6.94 -32.16
C LEU A 580 -50.74 7.98 -31.14
N LEU A 581 -49.42 8.21 -31.11
CA LEU A 581 -48.74 8.98 -30.06
C LEU A 581 -47.77 10.00 -30.67
N LEU A 582 -48.31 11.12 -31.11
CA LEU A 582 -47.57 12.21 -31.75
C LEU A 582 -47.38 13.39 -30.77
N PRO A 583 -46.14 13.76 -30.42
CA PRO A 583 -45.84 15.03 -29.77
C PRO A 583 -46.12 16.22 -30.71
N ASP A 584 -46.64 17.33 -30.18
CA ASP A 584 -46.91 18.56 -30.94
C ASP A 584 -45.65 19.15 -31.61
N ASP A 585 -44.46 18.82 -31.08
CA ASP A 585 -43.14 19.26 -31.56
C ASP A 585 -42.49 18.32 -32.59
N MET A 586 -43.20 17.31 -33.11
CA MET A 586 -42.62 16.26 -33.96
C MET A 586 -43.43 15.99 -35.24
N GLU A 587 -42.82 16.26 -36.40
CA GLU A 587 -43.37 15.86 -37.70
C GLU A 587 -43.39 14.32 -37.86
N LEU A 588 -44.32 13.83 -38.70
CA LEU A 588 -44.71 12.42 -38.81
C LEU A 588 -43.71 11.61 -39.65
N GLY A 589 -42.46 11.50 -39.18
CA GLY A 589 -41.42 10.71 -39.83
C GLY A 589 -41.58 9.19 -39.61
N GLU A 590 -41.30 8.39 -40.64
CA GLU A 590 -41.40 6.90 -40.69
C GLU A 590 -40.50 6.13 -39.69
N HIS A 591 -39.90 6.85 -38.74
CA HIS A 591 -38.70 6.43 -38.02
C HIS A 591 -38.88 6.52 -36.50
N THR A 592 -39.72 7.42 -35.99
CA THR A 592 -40.04 7.49 -34.55
C THR A 592 -40.82 6.23 -34.13
N ARG A 593 -40.32 5.52 -33.12
CA ARG A 593 -40.90 4.26 -32.63
C ARG A 593 -41.09 4.28 -31.13
N VAL A 594 -42.18 3.68 -30.66
CA VAL A 594 -42.39 3.38 -29.23
C VAL A 594 -41.43 2.27 -28.82
N ARG A 595 -40.58 2.57 -27.84
CA ARG A 595 -39.56 1.63 -27.33
C ARG A 595 -40.05 0.81 -26.15
N ASP A 596 -40.76 1.47 -25.24
CA ASP A 596 -41.32 0.96 -23.99
C ASP A 596 -42.37 1.97 -23.51
N PHE A 597 -43.38 1.51 -22.76
CA PHE A 597 -44.49 2.32 -22.29
C PHE A 597 -45.12 1.73 -21.04
N ILE A 598 -45.69 2.58 -20.19
CA ILE A 598 -46.57 2.17 -19.09
C ILE A 598 -47.77 3.11 -19.00
N ARG A 599 -48.95 2.55 -18.75
CA ARG A 599 -50.09 3.30 -18.21
C ARG A 599 -49.94 3.48 -16.70
N ILE A 600 -50.14 4.70 -16.21
CA ILE A 600 -50.44 4.99 -14.79
C ILE A 600 -51.73 5.80 -14.76
N ASP A 601 -52.70 5.34 -13.97
CA ASP A 601 -54.06 5.88 -13.92
C ASP A 601 -54.68 5.93 -15.33
N ASN A 602 -54.88 7.12 -15.91
CA ASN A 602 -55.32 7.30 -17.29
C ASN A 602 -54.23 7.79 -18.26
N ASP A 603 -53.02 8.05 -17.79
CA ASP A 603 -51.95 8.62 -18.62
C ASP A 603 -51.01 7.53 -19.14
N TRP A 604 -50.69 7.59 -20.43
CA TRP A 604 -49.59 6.82 -21.01
C TRP A 604 -48.27 7.57 -20.81
N TRP A 605 -47.29 6.88 -20.25
CA TRP A 605 -45.89 7.29 -20.21
C TRP A 605 -45.11 6.45 -21.22
N VAL A 606 -44.39 7.10 -22.12
CA VAL A 606 -43.89 6.47 -23.35
C VAL A 606 -42.44 6.87 -23.60
N ILE A 607 -41.55 5.90 -23.82
CA ILE A 607 -40.24 6.14 -24.41
C ILE A 607 -40.41 6.16 -25.93
N LEU A 608 -40.33 7.33 -26.54
CA LEU A 608 -40.15 7.45 -27.99
C LEU A 608 -38.65 7.49 -28.30
N SER A 609 -38.26 6.81 -29.37
CA SER A 609 -36.90 6.89 -29.92
C SER A 609 -36.94 7.06 -31.43
N SER A 610 -36.24 8.08 -31.92
CA SER A 610 -36.02 8.31 -33.34
C SER A 610 -34.58 7.88 -33.69
N PRO A 611 -34.36 7.01 -34.68
CA PRO A 611 -33.02 6.70 -35.15
C PRO A 611 -32.37 7.96 -35.72
N GLY A 612 -31.16 8.29 -35.23
CA GLY A 612 -30.40 9.43 -35.74
C GLY A 612 -30.03 9.23 -37.19
N VAL A 613 -30.17 10.29 -38.00
CA VAL A 613 -29.78 10.27 -39.42
C VAL A 613 -28.27 10.50 -39.50
N GLY A 614 -27.53 9.55 -40.06
CA GLY A 614 -26.09 9.64 -40.22
C GLY A 614 -25.30 9.43 -38.92
N ALA A 615 -24.44 10.38 -38.57
CA ALA A 615 -23.50 10.26 -37.44
C ALA A 615 -24.05 10.79 -36.10
N GLU A 616 -25.26 11.37 -36.10
CA GLU A 616 -25.87 11.96 -34.92
C GLU A 616 -26.47 10.91 -33.98
N ALA A 617 -26.50 11.22 -32.68
CA ALA A 617 -27.08 10.33 -31.69
C ALA A 617 -28.61 10.25 -31.86
N PRO A 618 -29.24 9.06 -31.70
CA PRO A 618 -30.70 8.97 -31.70
C PRO A 618 -31.28 9.83 -30.56
N GLU A 619 -32.26 10.68 -30.91
CA GLU A 619 -33.13 11.37 -29.95
C GLU A 619 -33.97 10.29 -29.23
N GLU A 620 -33.76 10.16 -27.92
CA GLU A 620 -34.49 9.24 -27.05
C GLU A 620 -35.09 10.07 -25.90
N GLY A 621 -36.42 10.08 -25.78
CA GLY A 621 -37.14 10.94 -24.84
C GLY A 621 -38.29 10.21 -24.14
N VAL A 622 -38.75 10.76 -23.03
CA VAL A 622 -39.92 10.28 -22.31
C VAL A 622 -41.03 11.31 -22.42
N PHE A 623 -42.18 10.88 -22.91
CA PHE A 623 -43.32 11.72 -23.26
C PHE A 623 -44.57 11.20 -22.53
N ARG A 624 -45.53 12.10 -22.26
CA ARG A 624 -46.82 11.77 -21.66
C ARG A 624 -47.96 12.04 -22.64
N PHE A 625 -48.95 11.17 -22.62
CA PHE A 625 -50.18 11.27 -23.39
C PHE A 625 -51.38 10.89 -22.51
N ASP A 626 -52.57 11.39 -22.82
CA ASP A 626 -53.81 10.94 -22.16
C ASP A 626 -54.26 9.56 -22.68
N ALA A 627 -55.35 9.01 -22.11
CA ALA A 627 -55.85 7.69 -22.46
C ALA A 627 -56.20 7.52 -23.96
N GLN A 628 -56.45 8.63 -24.67
CA GLN A 628 -56.81 8.70 -26.09
C GLN A 628 -55.58 8.93 -27.00
N GLY A 629 -54.39 9.10 -26.44
CA GLY A 629 -53.15 9.34 -27.18
C GLY A 629 -52.85 10.82 -27.45
N LYS A 630 -53.63 11.77 -26.91
CA LYS A 630 -53.34 13.20 -27.04
C LYS A 630 -52.14 13.58 -26.17
N TYR A 631 -51.24 14.40 -26.71
CA TYR A 631 -50.03 14.83 -26.02
C TYR A 631 -50.30 15.68 -24.76
N LEU A 632 -49.53 15.39 -23.70
CA LEU A 632 -49.53 16.10 -22.40
C LEU A 632 -48.18 16.73 -22.05
N GLY A 633 -47.12 16.48 -22.83
CA GLY A 633 -45.79 17.08 -22.68
C GLY A 633 -44.62 16.10 -22.54
N ARG A 634 -43.42 16.58 -22.87
CA ARG A 634 -42.13 15.88 -22.71
C ARG A 634 -41.59 16.02 -21.28
N ILE A 635 -41.04 14.94 -20.73
CA ILE A 635 -40.37 14.95 -19.43
C ILE A 635 -38.97 15.54 -19.59
N ALA A 636 -38.62 16.49 -18.72
CA ALA A 636 -37.30 17.10 -18.66
C ALA A 636 -36.25 16.09 -18.15
N GLY A 637 -35.65 15.35 -19.07
CA GLY A 637 -34.53 14.43 -18.81
C GLY A 637 -33.22 15.15 -18.48
N GLN A 638 -32.20 14.39 -18.09
CA GLN A 638 -30.85 14.93 -17.95
C GLN A 638 -30.16 15.02 -19.33
N PRO A 639 -29.24 15.97 -19.56
CA PRO A 639 -28.48 16.01 -20.81
C PRO A 639 -27.80 14.66 -21.10
N HIS A 640 -28.01 14.15 -22.31
CA HIS A 640 -27.54 12.85 -22.78
C HIS A 640 -28.10 11.60 -22.05
N SER A 641 -29.16 11.72 -21.23
CA SER A 641 -29.82 10.55 -20.66
C SER A 641 -30.48 9.71 -21.74
N ARG A 642 -30.28 8.38 -21.72
CA ARG A 642 -30.83 7.44 -22.70
C ARG A 642 -31.82 6.49 -22.04
N PRO A 643 -33.12 6.84 -21.97
CA PRO A 643 -34.11 6.01 -21.31
C PRO A 643 -34.22 4.63 -22.00
N ARG A 644 -34.34 3.59 -21.17
CA ARG A 644 -34.32 2.18 -21.58
C ARG A 644 -35.40 1.32 -20.95
N GLN A 645 -36.01 1.78 -19.86
CA GLN A 645 -37.11 1.08 -19.22
C GLN A 645 -37.98 2.03 -18.38
N LEU A 646 -39.29 1.86 -18.40
CA LEU A 646 -40.27 2.50 -17.52
C LEU A 646 -40.91 1.46 -16.59
N LEU A 647 -41.10 1.79 -15.31
CA LEU A 647 -41.92 0.97 -14.39
C LEU A 647 -42.79 1.84 -13.47
N ASN A 648 -43.98 1.32 -13.15
CA ASN A 648 -44.83 1.85 -12.09
C ASN A 648 -44.40 1.26 -10.74
N TRP A 649 -44.02 2.11 -9.80
CA TRP A 649 -43.78 1.77 -8.40
C TRP A 649 -44.68 2.63 -7.51
N ALA A 650 -45.80 2.06 -7.05
CA ALA A 650 -46.78 2.72 -6.18
C ALA A 650 -47.25 4.11 -6.70
N GLY A 651 -47.59 4.20 -8.00
CA GLY A 651 -48.04 5.45 -8.63
C GLY A 651 -46.90 6.44 -8.95
N LYS A 652 -45.65 6.00 -8.85
CA LYS A 652 -44.46 6.73 -9.29
C LYS A 652 -43.88 6.06 -10.52
N VAL A 653 -43.35 6.86 -11.44
CA VAL A 653 -42.60 6.35 -12.60
C VAL A 653 -41.14 6.24 -12.23
N LEU A 654 -40.58 5.05 -12.42
CA LEU A 654 -39.15 4.79 -12.40
C LEU A 654 -38.63 4.71 -13.83
N ILE A 655 -37.58 5.49 -14.14
CA ILE A 655 -36.95 5.54 -15.47
C ILE A 655 -35.51 5.03 -15.36
N ARG A 656 -35.22 3.92 -16.05
CA ARG A 656 -33.88 3.34 -16.16
C ARG A 656 -33.15 3.91 -17.37
N ASP A 657 -31.93 4.37 -17.17
CA ASP A 657 -31.02 4.84 -18.22
C ASP A 657 -30.10 3.71 -18.71
N ALA A 658 -29.69 3.74 -19.98
CA ALA A 658 -28.72 2.81 -20.59
C ALA A 658 -27.35 2.74 -19.90
N LYS A 659 -26.89 3.83 -19.28
CA LYS A 659 -25.59 3.90 -18.57
C LYS A 659 -25.70 4.44 -17.14
N GLY A 660 -26.92 4.60 -16.63
CA GLY A 660 -27.18 5.16 -15.30
C GLY A 660 -26.93 4.16 -14.16
N ILE A 661 -26.22 4.62 -13.13
CA ILE A 661 -26.17 3.99 -11.79
C ILE A 661 -27.28 4.50 -10.85
N THR A 662 -28.19 5.34 -11.36
CA THR A 662 -29.33 5.90 -10.65
C THR A 662 -30.58 5.72 -11.50
N VAL A 663 -31.67 5.25 -10.89
CA VAL A 663 -32.99 5.20 -11.53
C VAL A 663 -33.69 6.52 -11.23
N GLN A 664 -34.09 7.26 -12.25
CA GLN A 664 -34.80 8.52 -12.06
C GLN A 664 -36.22 8.22 -11.57
N ARG A 665 -36.80 9.08 -10.72
CA ARG A 665 -38.17 8.91 -10.20
C ARG A 665 -38.99 10.17 -10.45
N PHE A 666 -40.22 9.98 -10.89
CA PHE A 666 -41.19 11.04 -11.14
C PHE A 666 -42.55 10.67 -10.53
N SER A 667 -43.38 11.67 -10.21
CA SER A 667 -44.80 11.45 -9.92
C SER A 667 -45.56 11.10 -11.19
N ALA A 668 -46.76 10.50 -11.08
CA ALA A 668 -47.66 10.28 -12.21
C ALA A 668 -47.94 11.56 -13.03
N ALA A 669 -47.92 12.73 -12.38
CA ALA A 669 -48.14 14.04 -12.98
C ALA A 669 -46.90 14.64 -13.71
N GLY A 670 -45.79 13.90 -13.83
CA GLY A 670 -44.60 14.35 -14.55
C GLY A 670 -43.56 15.12 -13.71
N THR A 671 -43.83 15.40 -12.44
CA THR A 671 -42.91 16.18 -11.60
C THR A 671 -41.72 15.33 -11.13
N PRO A 672 -40.46 15.81 -11.23
CA PRO A 672 -39.29 15.05 -10.79
C PRO A 672 -39.26 14.92 -9.26
N GLU A 673 -38.93 13.72 -8.78
CA GLU A 673 -38.73 13.41 -7.37
C GLU A 673 -37.27 13.05 -7.09
N ALA A 674 -36.92 12.87 -5.81
CA ALA A 674 -35.60 12.37 -5.45
C ALA A 674 -35.34 10.99 -6.10
N PRO A 675 -34.29 10.82 -6.91
CA PRO A 675 -34.04 9.59 -7.67
C PRO A 675 -33.67 8.44 -6.75
N LEU A 676 -33.99 7.21 -7.17
CA LEU A 676 -33.63 6.00 -6.46
C LEU A 676 -32.12 5.77 -6.57
N ARG A 677 -31.44 5.87 -5.43
CA ARG A 677 -29.99 5.65 -5.29
C ARG A 677 -29.76 4.39 -4.46
N SER A 678 -29.47 3.28 -5.13
CA SER A 678 -29.10 2.03 -4.46
C SER A 678 -27.78 2.20 -3.70
N ASP A 679 -27.81 1.96 -2.39
CA ASP A 679 -26.64 1.87 -1.52
C ASP A 679 -25.86 0.57 -1.77
N LEU A 680 -26.56 -0.53 -2.11
CA LEU A 680 -25.94 -1.79 -2.54
C LEU A 680 -25.07 -1.60 -3.79
N LEU A 681 -25.59 -0.88 -4.79
CA LEU A 681 -24.84 -0.57 -6.02
C LEU A 681 -23.62 0.32 -5.75
N GLN A 682 -23.75 1.30 -4.84
CA GLN A 682 -22.62 2.13 -4.41
C GLN A 682 -21.56 1.29 -3.68
N HIS A 683 -21.96 0.41 -2.77
CA HIS A 683 -21.06 -0.49 -2.05
C HIS A 683 -20.36 -1.49 -2.98
N LEU A 684 -21.06 -2.04 -3.98
CA LEU A 684 -20.45 -2.89 -5.00
C LEU A 684 -19.39 -2.12 -5.80
N HIS A 685 -19.75 -0.96 -6.36
CA HIS A 685 -18.83 -0.13 -7.16
C HIS A 685 -17.60 0.33 -6.36
N GLU A 686 -17.79 0.68 -5.08
CA GLU A 686 -16.67 0.97 -4.18
C GLU A 686 -15.81 -0.26 -3.91
N SER A 687 -16.40 -1.44 -3.72
CA SER A 687 -15.64 -2.68 -3.45
C SER A 687 -14.78 -3.09 -4.66
N GLU A 688 -15.31 -2.96 -5.87
CA GLU A 688 -14.59 -3.24 -7.11
C GLU A 688 -13.48 -2.23 -7.37
N ARG A 689 -13.75 -0.92 -7.19
CA ARG A 689 -12.73 0.14 -7.26
C ARG A 689 -11.60 -0.07 -6.24
N ARG A 690 -11.92 -0.52 -5.03
CA ARG A 690 -10.92 -0.87 -3.99
C ARG A 690 -10.11 -2.11 -4.38
N ALA A 691 -10.75 -3.15 -4.92
CA ALA A 691 -10.06 -4.35 -5.39
C ALA A 691 -9.14 -4.07 -6.59
N ALA A 692 -9.61 -3.28 -7.56
CA ALA A 692 -8.85 -2.87 -8.73
C ALA A 692 -7.64 -1.99 -8.35
N SER A 693 -7.82 -1.00 -7.48
CA SER A 693 -6.72 -0.14 -7.01
C SER A 693 -5.68 -0.88 -6.14
N LEU A 694 -6.12 -1.80 -5.26
CA LEU A 694 -5.20 -2.67 -4.54
C LEU A 694 -4.43 -3.61 -5.46
N ALA A 695 -5.07 -4.15 -6.50
CA ALA A 695 -4.39 -4.94 -7.51
C ALA A 695 -3.38 -4.09 -8.30
N ALA A 696 -3.75 -2.89 -8.76
CA ALA A 696 -2.85 -1.98 -9.47
C ALA A 696 -1.62 -1.59 -8.61
N LEU A 697 -1.82 -1.34 -7.31
CA LEU A 697 -0.74 -1.12 -6.35
C LEU A 697 0.19 -2.34 -6.22
N ALA A 698 -0.36 -3.56 -6.16
CA ALA A 698 0.44 -4.78 -6.11
C ALA A 698 1.25 -5.00 -7.41
N TRP A 699 0.65 -4.75 -8.58
CA TRP A 699 1.33 -4.80 -9.88
C TRP A 699 2.45 -3.75 -9.97
N ARG A 700 2.17 -2.47 -9.70
CA ARG A 700 3.17 -1.38 -9.66
C ARG A 700 4.32 -1.74 -8.70
N ALA A 701 4.02 -2.26 -7.50
CA ALA A 701 5.05 -2.67 -6.53
C ALA A 701 5.92 -3.85 -7.02
N ALA A 702 5.32 -4.86 -7.65
CA ALA A 702 6.03 -6.01 -8.21
C ALA A 702 6.96 -5.59 -9.37
N PHE A 703 6.48 -4.75 -10.28
CA PHE A 703 7.28 -4.18 -11.37
C PHE A 703 8.46 -3.37 -10.86
N ILE A 704 8.25 -2.47 -9.89
CA ILE A 704 9.32 -1.69 -9.25
C ILE A 704 10.36 -2.62 -8.59
N ALA A 705 9.91 -3.61 -7.81
CA ALA A 705 10.80 -4.52 -7.09
C ALA A 705 11.67 -5.37 -8.03
N LEU A 706 11.08 -5.93 -9.10
CA LEU A 706 11.83 -6.70 -10.10
C LEU A 706 12.79 -5.82 -10.90
N THR A 707 12.37 -4.62 -11.29
CA THR A 707 13.22 -3.69 -12.05
C THR A 707 14.42 -3.20 -11.22
N LEU A 708 14.20 -2.89 -9.94
CA LEU A 708 15.29 -2.63 -8.98
C LEU A 708 16.26 -3.80 -8.86
N LEU A 709 15.76 -5.04 -8.84
CA LEU A 709 16.58 -6.23 -8.68
C LEU A 709 17.40 -6.55 -9.94
N VAL A 710 16.84 -6.32 -11.14
CA VAL A 710 17.56 -6.35 -12.42
C VAL A 710 18.65 -5.28 -12.45
N LEU A 711 18.32 -4.02 -12.18
CA LEU A 711 19.27 -2.90 -12.23
C LEU A 711 20.38 -3.03 -11.18
N GLY A 712 20.03 -3.47 -9.97
CA GLY A 712 20.99 -3.77 -8.90
C GLY A 712 21.93 -4.93 -9.26
N ALA A 713 21.42 -6.00 -9.87
CA ALA A 713 22.22 -7.12 -10.34
C ALA A 713 23.13 -6.72 -11.53
N ALA A 714 22.64 -5.92 -12.46
CA ALA A 714 23.44 -5.37 -13.57
C ALA A 714 24.55 -4.43 -13.07
N GLY A 715 24.25 -3.53 -12.13
CA GLY A 715 25.24 -2.69 -11.46
C GLY A 715 26.30 -3.51 -10.70
N ALA A 716 25.88 -4.56 -9.99
CA ALA A 716 26.79 -5.51 -9.36
C ALA A 716 27.67 -6.24 -10.40
N CYS A 717 27.14 -6.62 -11.56
CA CYS A 717 27.93 -7.18 -12.66
C CYS A 717 29.01 -6.19 -13.13
N TYR A 718 28.63 -4.94 -13.41
CA TYR A 718 29.58 -3.91 -13.85
C TYR A 718 30.71 -3.72 -12.82
N VAL A 719 30.37 -3.55 -11.55
CA VAL A 719 31.34 -3.36 -10.45
C VAL A 719 32.27 -4.57 -10.31
N GLN A 720 31.74 -5.80 -10.37
CA GLN A 720 32.56 -7.01 -10.21
C GLN A 720 33.43 -7.28 -11.45
N ARG A 721 32.95 -6.95 -12.65
CA ARG A 721 33.76 -6.96 -13.89
C ARG A 721 34.92 -5.97 -13.76
N ALA A 722 34.66 -4.72 -13.36
CA ALA A 722 35.69 -3.70 -13.14
C ALA A 722 36.73 -4.14 -12.08
N ARG A 723 36.29 -4.62 -10.91
CA ARG A 723 37.17 -5.18 -9.87
C ARG A 723 38.04 -6.33 -10.41
N SER A 724 37.48 -7.22 -11.23
CA SER A 724 38.22 -8.36 -11.79
C SER A 724 39.30 -7.98 -12.82
N LEU A 725 39.25 -6.76 -13.36
CA LEU A 725 40.26 -6.19 -14.25
C LEU A 725 41.34 -5.45 -13.45
N VAL A 726 40.94 -4.52 -12.57
CA VAL A 726 41.86 -3.70 -11.75
C VAL A 726 42.80 -4.56 -10.88
N TYR A 727 42.24 -5.60 -10.23
CA TYR A 727 43.01 -6.54 -9.40
C TYR A 727 43.67 -7.68 -10.21
N LYS A 728 43.68 -7.65 -11.55
CA LYS A 728 44.47 -8.60 -12.38
C LYS A 728 45.92 -8.12 -12.56
N SER A 729 46.15 -6.80 -12.61
CA SER A 729 47.42 -6.21 -13.04
C SER A 729 48.38 -5.79 -11.93
N HIS A 730 47.93 -5.72 -10.67
CA HIS A 730 48.71 -5.17 -9.56
C HIS A 730 49.15 -6.26 -8.57
N ARG A 731 50.45 -6.25 -8.21
CA ARG A 731 51.01 -7.06 -7.10
C ARG A 731 51.17 -6.19 -5.85
N GLU A 732 50.08 -6.04 -5.12
CA GLU A 732 50.05 -5.33 -3.82
C GLU A 732 51.13 -5.90 -2.87
N ARG A 733 51.89 -5.07 -2.17
CA ARG A 733 52.81 -5.52 -1.09
C ARG A 733 52.23 -5.14 0.28
N GLY A 734 52.91 -5.51 1.38
CA GLY A 734 52.57 -4.98 2.70
C GLY A 734 53.08 -3.55 2.90
N ALA A 735 52.57 -2.90 3.95
CA ALA A 735 53.19 -1.73 4.56
C ALA A 735 54.33 -2.15 5.49
N GLU A 736 55.38 -1.33 5.54
CA GLU A 736 56.51 -1.47 6.47
C GLU A 736 56.15 -0.92 7.87
N PRO A 737 56.85 -1.32 8.95
CA PRO A 737 56.57 -0.83 10.29
C PRO A 737 56.77 0.69 10.40
N ILE A 738 55.74 1.42 10.84
CA ILE A 738 55.80 2.89 10.95
C ILE A 738 56.68 3.35 12.12
N ASP A 739 56.89 2.50 13.13
CA ASP A 739 57.62 2.83 14.35
C ASP A 739 59.08 3.22 14.08
N ALA A 740 59.72 2.59 13.08
CA ALA A 740 61.11 2.87 12.68
C ALA A 740 61.32 4.26 12.05
N ILE A 741 60.23 4.94 11.67
CA ILE A 741 60.24 6.24 10.99
C ILE A 741 59.32 7.26 11.67
N ALA A 742 58.62 6.89 12.74
CA ALA A 742 57.59 7.70 13.39
C ALA A 742 58.07 9.12 13.76
N ALA A 743 59.32 9.23 14.24
CA ALA A 743 59.94 10.50 14.61
C ALA A 743 60.33 11.40 13.42
N SER A 744 60.35 10.88 12.19
CA SER A 744 60.69 11.64 10.97
C SER A 744 59.51 11.90 10.03
N VAL A 745 58.29 11.44 10.37
CA VAL A 745 57.08 11.75 9.59
C VAL A 745 56.60 13.18 9.88
N ARG A 746 56.73 14.05 8.89
CA ARG A 746 56.08 15.37 8.89
C ARG A 746 54.62 15.22 8.47
N TRP A 747 53.69 15.31 9.41
CA TRP A 747 52.25 15.21 9.16
C TRP A 747 51.66 16.52 8.64
N LEU A 748 50.78 16.42 7.64
CA LEU A 748 50.01 17.53 7.09
C LEU A 748 48.67 17.66 7.87
N PRO A 749 48.41 18.78 8.57
CA PRO A 749 47.20 18.92 9.37
C PRO A 749 45.94 18.97 8.48
N PRO A 750 44.83 18.31 8.89
CA PRO A 750 43.55 18.43 8.21
C PRO A 750 42.95 19.84 8.42
N LEU A 751 42.09 20.28 7.50
CA LEU A 751 41.49 21.62 7.58
C LEU A 751 40.56 21.75 8.81
N ALA A 752 40.94 22.57 9.79
CA ALA A 752 40.20 22.76 11.06
C ALA A 752 38.70 23.06 10.86
N ASP A 753 38.38 23.96 9.93
CA ASP A 753 37.01 24.37 9.58
C ASP A 753 36.12 23.26 8.98
N ARG A 754 36.66 22.09 8.62
CA ARG A 754 35.97 21.09 7.77
C ARG A 754 34.57 20.73 8.28
N GLN A 755 34.40 20.50 9.59
CA GLN A 755 33.09 20.18 10.16
C GLN A 755 32.11 21.36 10.10
N SER A 756 32.58 22.59 10.34
CA SER A 756 31.76 23.82 10.26
C SER A 756 31.27 24.05 8.82
N ARG A 757 32.15 23.89 7.84
CA ARG A 757 31.81 24.01 6.41
C ARG A 757 30.83 22.93 5.96
N LEU A 758 31.05 21.67 6.35
CA LEU A 758 30.11 20.57 6.04
C LEU A 758 28.75 20.73 6.72
N ARG A 759 28.70 21.30 7.95
CA ARG A 759 27.42 21.63 8.61
C ARG A 759 26.67 22.72 7.85
N ARG A 760 27.36 23.75 7.34
CA ARG A 760 26.74 24.82 6.52
C ARG A 760 26.19 24.29 5.20
N THR A 761 26.94 23.43 4.47
CA THR A 761 26.44 22.85 3.22
C THR A 761 25.29 21.87 3.43
N ALA A 762 25.30 21.07 4.51
CA ALA A 762 24.18 20.22 4.87
C ALA A 762 22.92 21.02 5.26
N ALA A 763 23.08 22.13 6.00
CA ALA A 763 21.96 23.01 6.34
C ALA A 763 21.37 23.71 5.11
N GLY A 764 22.21 24.24 4.21
CA GLY A 764 21.78 24.83 2.94
C GLY A 764 21.05 23.83 2.04
N TYR A 765 21.59 22.60 1.92
CA TYR A 765 20.92 21.52 1.19
C TYR A 765 19.55 21.17 1.79
N GLY A 766 19.45 21.08 3.12
CA GLY A 766 18.18 20.85 3.81
C GLY A 766 17.14 21.95 3.55
N LEU A 767 17.58 23.22 3.53
CA LEU A 767 16.71 24.36 3.18
C LEU A 767 16.21 24.25 1.74
N SER A 768 17.11 24.02 0.77
CA SER A 768 16.74 23.84 -0.65
C SER A 768 15.79 22.66 -0.87
N ALA A 769 15.99 21.55 -0.14
CA ALA A 769 15.10 20.40 -0.18
C ALA A 769 13.67 20.73 0.31
N VAL A 770 13.55 21.46 1.43
CA VAL A 770 12.25 21.91 1.96
C VAL A 770 11.57 22.88 0.99
N VAL A 771 12.30 23.83 0.40
CA VAL A 771 11.77 24.77 -0.60
C VAL A 771 11.26 24.03 -1.85
N LEU A 772 12.02 23.05 -2.36
CA LEU A 772 11.60 22.28 -3.54
C LEU A 772 10.32 21.45 -3.26
N LEU A 773 10.18 20.87 -2.07
CA LEU A 773 8.97 20.16 -1.65
C LEU A 773 7.78 21.12 -1.49
N ALA A 774 7.99 22.31 -0.92
CA ALA A 774 6.96 23.33 -0.79
C ALA A 774 6.46 23.84 -2.15
N LEU A 775 7.37 24.09 -3.10
CA LEU A 775 7.03 24.45 -4.47
C LEU A 775 6.29 23.32 -5.19
N GLY A 776 6.68 22.06 -5.00
CA GLY A 776 5.95 20.90 -5.54
C GLY A 776 4.52 20.81 -5.03
N MET A 777 4.30 20.99 -3.72
CA MET A 777 2.95 21.02 -3.14
C MET A 777 2.13 22.22 -3.65
N ALA A 778 2.74 23.40 -3.80
CA ALA A 778 2.07 24.58 -4.35
C ALA A 778 1.70 24.42 -5.84
N ALA A 779 2.48 23.66 -6.61
CA ALA A 779 2.21 23.32 -8.00
C ALA A 779 1.22 22.15 -8.19
N GLY A 780 0.66 21.58 -7.12
CA GLY A 780 -0.39 20.56 -7.20
C GLY A 780 0.06 19.18 -7.72
N ILE A 781 1.36 18.87 -7.67
CA ILE A 781 1.93 17.65 -8.27
C ILE A 781 1.43 16.35 -7.58
N SER A 782 1.52 15.22 -8.28
CA SER A 782 1.01 13.93 -7.78
C SER A 782 1.71 13.47 -6.50
N SER A 783 1.04 12.66 -5.68
CA SER A 783 1.63 12.09 -4.46
C SER A 783 2.83 11.17 -4.76
N ALA A 784 2.84 10.51 -5.92
CA ALA A 784 3.99 9.74 -6.40
C ALA A 784 5.13 10.65 -6.89
N GLN A 785 4.81 11.80 -7.50
CA GLN A 785 5.82 12.81 -7.88
C GLN A 785 6.49 13.45 -6.64
N LEU A 786 5.72 13.75 -5.58
CA LEU A 786 6.28 14.15 -4.28
C LEU A 786 7.18 13.07 -3.67
N LEU A 787 6.76 11.80 -3.73
CA LEU A 787 7.57 10.66 -3.27
C LEU A 787 8.88 10.53 -4.08
N ALA A 788 8.83 10.68 -5.39
CA ALA A 788 10.02 10.66 -6.24
C ALA A 788 11.02 11.78 -5.86
N ILE A 789 10.53 13.01 -5.63
CA ILE A 789 11.37 14.13 -5.16
C ILE A 789 12.01 13.79 -3.80
N LEU A 790 11.25 13.30 -2.83
CA LEU A 790 11.78 12.88 -1.53
C LEU A 790 12.88 11.82 -1.65
N LEU A 791 12.69 10.82 -2.51
CA LEU A 791 13.65 9.73 -2.71
C LEU A 791 14.93 10.22 -3.41
N ALA A 792 14.82 11.07 -4.42
CA ALA A 792 15.96 11.70 -5.08
C ALA A 792 16.79 12.58 -4.11
N LEU A 793 16.13 13.32 -3.21
CA LEU A 793 16.78 14.17 -2.21
C LEU A 793 17.40 13.38 -1.03
N SER A 794 16.86 12.19 -0.72
CA SER A 794 17.36 11.37 0.40
C SER A 794 18.80 10.89 0.21
N GLY A 795 19.20 10.58 -1.04
CA GLY A 795 20.51 10.02 -1.38
C GLY A 795 21.69 10.97 -1.12
N PRO A 796 21.64 12.23 -1.62
CA PRO A 796 22.64 13.26 -1.30
C PRO A 796 22.64 13.68 0.18
N ALA A 797 21.47 13.71 0.86
CA ALA A 797 21.41 13.97 2.29
C ALA A 797 22.20 12.92 3.10
N ALA A 798 22.00 11.63 2.78
CA ALA A 798 22.77 10.53 3.37
C ALA A 798 24.27 10.63 3.04
N ALA A 799 24.62 11.02 1.81
CA ALA A 799 26.02 11.23 1.39
C ALA A 799 26.72 12.33 2.21
N LEU A 800 26.07 13.48 2.40
CA LEU A 800 26.59 14.59 3.22
C LEU A 800 26.75 14.18 4.69
N TRP A 801 25.79 13.43 5.24
CA TRP A 801 25.84 12.93 6.62
C TRP A 801 26.98 11.91 6.85
N LEU A 802 27.23 11.01 5.89
CA LEU A 802 28.38 10.10 5.90
C LEU A 802 29.71 10.86 5.81
N LEU A 803 29.78 11.91 4.99
CA LEU A 803 30.97 12.76 4.86
C LEU A 803 31.23 13.59 6.13
N TYR A 804 30.18 14.08 6.80
CA TYR A 804 30.29 14.78 8.08
C TYR A 804 30.80 13.87 9.21
N ARG A 805 30.35 12.60 9.27
CA ARG A 805 30.77 11.62 10.28
C ARG A 805 32.14 10.98 10.05
N SER A 806 32.78 11.21 8.90
CA SER A 806 34.02 10.51 8.52
C SER A 806 35.27 11.37 8.66
N SER A 807 36.35 10.77 9.16
CA SER A 807 37.70 11.34 9.13
C SER A 807 38.15 11.58 7.68
N PRO A 808 38.90 12.66 7.36
CA PRO A 808 39.48 12.86 6.04
C PRO A 808 40.65 11.90 5.73
N GLY A 809 41.12 11.14 6.72
CA GLY A 809 42.42 10.45 6.68
C GLY A 809 43.55 11.39 7.11
N HIS A 810 44.80 10.93 6.99
CA HIS A 810 46.00 11.73 7.25
C HIS A 810 47.04 11.51 6.14
N ILE A 811 47.87 12.52 5.90
CA ILE A 811 48.97 12.48 4.94
C ILE A 811 50.23 12.94 5.66
N GLY A 812 51.34 12.23 5.48
CA GLY A 812 52.64 12.64 6.00
C GLY A 812 53.75 12.37 4.98
N THR A 813 54.93 12.95 5.22
CA THR A 813 56.12 12.72 4.38
C THR A 813 57.33 12.40 5.26
N ALA A 814 58.16 11.44 4.82
CA ALA A 814 59.36 11.00 5.52
C ALA A 814 60.38 10.45 4.52
N GLY A 815 61.63 10.92 4.55
CA GLY A 815 62.73 10.34 3.74
C GLY A 815 62.45 10.24 2.23
N GLY A 816 61.73 11.20 1.64
CA GLY A 816 61.31 11.16 0.23
C GLY A 816 60.12 10.24 -0.07
N GLN A 817 59.58 9.54 0.92
CA GLN A 817 58.35 8.75 0.82
C GLN A 817 57.12 9.53 1.29
N VAL A 818 55.95 9.13 0.78
CA VAL A 818 54.64 9.59 1.25
C VAL A 818 54.02 8.52 2.15
N VAL A 819 53.54 8.95 3.32
CA VAL A 819 52.73 8.17 4.25
C VAL A 819 51.27 8.53 4.04
N LEU A 820 50.43 7.54 3.71
CA LEU A 820 48.98 7.69 3.68
C LEU A 820 48.34 6.92 4.83
N VAL A 821 47.33 7.53 5.45
CA VAL A 821 46.44 6.90 6.43
C VAL A 821 45.00 7.14 5.98
N ASP A 822 44.25 6.08 5.73
CA ASP A 822 42.85 6.21 5.30
C ASP A 822 41.91 6.59 6.46
N HIS A 823 40.64 6.80 6.13
CA HIS A 823 39.57 7.12 7.09
C HIS A 823 39.24 6.02 8.11
N HIS A 824 39.76 4.80 7.95
CA HIS A 824 39.67 3.69 8.91
C HIS A 824 40.94 3.53 9.76
N GLY A 825 42.00 4.31 9.52
CA GLY A 825 43.29 4.16 10.20
C GLY A 825 44.22 3.14 9.55
N LEU A 826 43.90 2.63 8.35
CA LEU A 826 44.82 1.77 7.59
C LEU A 826 45.92 2.62 6.96
N TYR A 827 47.19 2.30 7.24
CA TYR A 827 48.33 3.06 6.75
C TYR A 827 49.13 2.32 5.67
N HIS A 828 49.72 3.10 4.74
CA HIS A 828 50.71 2.61 3.79
C HIS A 828 51.76 3.67 3.44
N LEU A 829 53.00 3.20 3.28
CA LEU A 829 54.18 3.94 2.81
C LEU A 829 54.48 3.68 1.33
N GLY A 830 54.99 4.67 0.61
CA GLY A 830 55.46 4.50 -0.77
C GLY A 830 56.07 5.75 -1.39
N ALA A 831 56.88 5.54 -2.43
CA ALA A 831 57.49 6.60 -3.23
C ALA A 831 57.36 6.29 -4.74
N ASN A 832 57.59 7.31 -5.57
CA ASN A 832 57.64 7.22 -7.03
C ASN A 832 56.44 6.41 -7.59
N ALA A 833 56.69 5.49 -8.52
CA ALA A 833 55.67 4.71 -9.23
C ALA A 833 54.71 3.88 -8.34
N ARG A 834 54.98 3.72 -7.04
CA ARG A 834 54.05 3.07 -6.09
C ARG A 834 52.94 4.02 -5.61
N VAL A 835 53.17 5.33 -5.62
CA VAL A 835 52.14 6.34 -5.37
C VAL A 835 51.28 6.47 -6.62
N LEU A 836 49.97 6.31 -6.47
CA LEU A 836 49.01 6.48 -7.56
C LEU A 836 48.17 7.72 -7.30
N HIS A 837 47.99 8.58 -8.31
CA HIS A 837 47.26 9.84 -8.15
C HIS A 837 46.22 10.03 -9.25
N ARG A 838 45.08 10.65 -8.91
CA ARG A 838 44.10 11.10 -9.92
C ARG A 838 43.15 12.18 -9.40
N GLY A 839 43.45 13.44 -9.72
CA GLY A 839 42.65 14.56 -9.24
C GLY A 839 42.74 14.66 -7.72
N PRO A 840 41.62 14.75 -6.98
CA PRO A 840 41.62 14.94 -5.52
C PRO A 840 41.84 13.63 -4.73
N PHE A 841 42.51 12.63 -5.31
CA PHE A 841 42.74 11.32 -4.70
C PHE A 841 44.20 10.92 -4.80
N LEU A 842 44.80 10.57 -3.66
CA LEU A 842 46.07 9.86 -3.56
C LEU A 842 45.82 8.44 -3.08
N MET A 843 46.57 7.46 -3.61
CA MET A 843 46.38 6.04 -3.32
C MET A 843 47.74 5.32 -3.24
N ILE A 844 47.91 4.43 -2.26
CA ILE A 844 49.02 3.46 -2.20
C ILE A 844 48.38 2.11 -1.91
N ASP A 845 48.44 1.19 -2.88
CA ASP A 845 47.64 -0.04 -2.89
C ASP A 845 46.15 0.25 -2.58
N ASP A 846 45.50 -0.35 -1.57
CA ASP A 846 44.10 0.01 -1.22
C ASP A 846 43.96 1.20 -0.25
N VAL A 847 45.06 1.77 0.26
CA VAL A 847 45.00 2.92 1.16
C VAL A 847 44.74 4.17 0.33
N VAL A 848 43.59 4.80 0.53
CA VAL A 848 43.09 5.92 -0.28
C VAL A 848 42.81 7.12 0.61
N VAL A 849 43.35 8.28 0.24
CA VAL A 849 43.08 9.56 0.91
C VAL A 849 42.53 10.57 -0.10
N PHE A 850 41.43 11.21 0.28
CA PHE A 850 40.81 12.29 -0.49
C PHE A 850 41.42 13.63 -0.07
N THR A 851 42.16 14.26 -0.98
CA THR A 851 42.94 15.48 -0.68
C THR A 851 42.08 16.75 -0.62
N GLY A 852 40.91 16.74 -1.26
CA GLY A 852 39.91 17.80 -1.21
C GLY A 852 39.50 18.36 -2.57
N SER A 853 38.33 18.99 -2.64
CA SER A 853 37.82 19.73 -3.80
C SER A 853 37.27 21.11 -3.39
N ARG A 854 36.92 21.96 -4.36
CA ARG A 854 36.31 23.29 -4.10
C ARG A 854 35.04 23.19 -3.24
N LEU A 855 34.23 22.15 -3.44
CA LEU A 855 32.97 21.93 -2.70
C LEU A 855 33.15 21.09 -1.43
N LEU A 856 34.18 20.25 -1.37
CA LEU A 856 34.48 19.34 -0.25
C LEU A 856 35.97 19.44 0.11
N PRO A 857 36.40 20.51 0.80
CA PRO A 857 37.79 20.66 1.23
C PRO A 857 38.14 19.64 2.33
N ALA A 858 39.36 19.11 2.29
CA ALA A 858 39.88 18.16 3.28
C ALA A 858 41.24 18.62 3.86
N PHE A 859 42.21 18.94 2.99
CA PHE A 859 43.52 19.46 3.37
C PHE A 859 43.79 20.85 2.75
N PRO A 860 44.74 21.65 3.28
CA PRO A 860 45.08 22.96 2.71
C PRO A 860 45.74 22.86 1.33
N SER A 861 45.07 23.35 0.29
CA SER A 861 45.49 23.27 -1.13
C SER A 861 46.78 24.01 -1.50
N ARG A 862 47.42 24.69 -0.55
CA ARG A 862 48.74 25.32 -0.67
C ARG A 862 49.83 24.37 -0.16
N GLN A 863 49.79 24.05 1.14
CA GLN A 863 50.70 23.10 1.79
C GLN A 863 50.71 21.71 1.11
N LEU A 864 49.57 21.23 0.62
CA LEU A 864 49.49 19.97 -0.15
C LEU A 864 50.35 20.03 -1.44
N ARG A 865 50.35 21.17 -2.14
CA ARG A 865 51.17 21.36 -3.34
C ARG A 865 52.65 21.48 -3.01
N GLU A 866 52.97 22.26 -1.98
CA GLU A 866 54.33 22.51 -1.52
C GLU A 866 55.02 21.25 -0.95
N GLN A 867 54.29 20.40 -0.22
CA GLN A 867 54.88 19.28 0.54
C GLN A 867 54.62 17.89 -0.06
N VAL A 868 53.47 17.66 -0.71
CA VAL A 868 53.03 16.31 -1.13
C VAL A 868 53.02 16.15 -2.66
N THR A 869 52.58 17.18 -3.41
CA THR A 869 52.45 17.06 -4.87
C THR A 869 53.80 16.88 -5.59
N ALA A 870 54.90 17.42 -5.07
CA ALA A 870 56.24 17.16 -5.61
C ALA A 870 56.61 15.67 -5.53
N LEU A 871 56.50 15.05 -4.34
CA LEU A 871 56.80 13.63 -4.12
C LEU A 871 55.81 12.69 -4.84
N ALA A 872 54.55 13.10 -4.96
CA ALA A 872 53.53 12.36 -5.72
C ALA A 872 53.65 12.53 -7.25
N GLY A 873 54.45 13.49 -7.73
CA GLY A 873 54.66 13.79 -9.15
C GLY A 873 55.36 12.64 -9.90
N GLY A 874 56.26 11.92 -9.23
CA GLY A 874 56.86 10.67 -9.74
C GLY A 874 55.92 9.45 -9.69
N GLY A 875 54.65 9.64 -9.35
CA GLY A 875 53.64 8.58 -9.21
C GLY A 875 52.80 8.34 -10.47
N ILE A 876 52.23 7.15 -10.60
CA ILE A 876 51.46 6.77 -11.80
C ILE A 876 50.06 7.39 -11.76
N ARG A 877 49.70 8.08 -12.85
CA ARG A 877 48.38 8.69 -13.06
C ARG A 877 47.35 7.62 -13.46
N VAL A 878 46.39 7.32 -12.59
CA VAL A 878 45.42 6.22 -12.81
C VAL A 878 44.12 6.63 -13.52
N ASP A 879 43.42 5.65 -14.09
CA ASP A 879 42.14 5.83 -14.76
C ASP A 879 40.97 6.00 -13.77
N ARG A 880 39.84 6.56 -14.24
CA ARG A 880 38.66 6.81 -13.40
C ARG A 880 38.04 5.52 -12.81
N LYS A 881 38.12 4.38 -13.52
CA LYS A 881 37.55 3.10 -13.09
C LYS A 881 38.39 2.48 -11.96
N THR A 882 39.72 2.55 -12.04
CA THR A 882 40.61 2.14 -10.94
C THR A 882 40.34 2.94 -9.67
N VAL A 883 40.16 4.27 -9.79
CA VAL A 883 39.83 5.13 -8.64
C VAL A 883 38.50 4.72 -8.00
N ALA A 884 37.44 4.59 -8.79
CA ALA A 884 36.12 4.19 -8.31
C ALA A 884 36.13 2.79 -7.67
N VAL A 885 36.86 1.83 -8.26
CA VAL A 885 37.03 0.47 -7.72
C VAL A 885 37.74 0.48 -6.36
N ARG A 886 38.84 1.22 -6.21
CA ARG A 886 39.58 1.28 -4.94
C ARG A 886 38.80 2.01 -3.85
N LEU A 887 38.14 3.12 -4.17
CA LEU A 887 37.24 3.82 -3.24
C LEU A 887 36.09 2.91 -2.75
N LEU A 888 35.52 2.07 -3.63
CA LEU A 888 34.47 1.11 -3.26
C LEU A 888 35.04 -0.09 -2.47
N GLN A 889 36.29 -0.49 -2.72
CA GLN A 889 36.98 -1.54 -1.95
C GLN A 889 37.30 -1.08 -0.52
N SER A 890 37.78 0.15 -0.34
CA SER A 890 38.04 0.74 0.98
C SER A 890 36.77 1.25 1.67
N ARG A 891 35.59 1.19 1.01
CA ARG A 891 34.30 1.73 1.50
C ARG A 891 34.32 3.24 1.79
N HIS A 892 35.19 3.97 1.10
CA HIS A 892 35.40 5.40 1.30
C HIS A 892 34.08 6.20 1.21
N PRO A 893 33.83 7.17 2.10
CA PRO A 893 32.53 7.84 2.25
C PRO A 893 32.02 8.51 0.97
N LEU A 894 32.92 9.06 0.13
CA LEU A 894 32.55 9.56 -1.21
C LEU A 894 31.86 8.47 -2.07
N ALA A 895 32.37 7.24 -2.08
CA ALA A 895 31.83 6.17 -2.93
C ALA A 895 30.54 5.57 -2.36
N VAL A 896 30.43 5.46 -1.04
CA VAL A 896 29.17 5.06 -0.39
C VAL A 896 28.09 6.12 -0.63
N GLY A 897 28.41 7.41 -0.44
CA GLY A 897 27.50 8.52 -0.70
C GLY A 897 27.10 8.68 -2.17
N ALA A 898 28.01 8.42 -3.11
CA ALA A 898 27.69 8.37 -4.53
C ALA A 898 26.73 7.21 -4.86
N ALA A 899 26.92 6.04 -4.22
CA ALA A 899 26.04 4.89 -4.40
C ALA A 899 24.64 5.13 -3.80
N THR A 900 24.52 5.76 -2.62
CA THR A 900 23.21 6.12 -2.04
C THR A 900 22.51 7.19 -2.86
N THR A 901 23.26 8.17 -3.41
CA THR A 901 22.71 9.16 -4.35
C THR A 901 22.14 8.50 -5.59
N LEU A 902 22.91 7.63 -6.26
CA LEU A 902 22.47 6.95 -7.47
C LEU A 902 21.27 6.02 -7.20
N ALA A 903 21.25 5.32 -6.05
CA ALA A 903 20.11 4.49 -5.66
C ALA A 903 18.83 5.30 -5.41
N GLY A 904 18.91 6.45 -4.73
CA GLY A 904 17.78 7.34 -4.48
C GLY A 904 17.17 7.91 -5.76
N VAL A 905 18.03 8.39 -6.69
CA VAL A 905 17.60 8.89 -8.01
C VAL A 905 17.00 7.77 -8.87
N LEU A 906 17.62 6.58 -8.89
CA LEU A 906 17.11 5.44 -9.66
C LEU A 906 15.74 4.96 -9.14
N LEU A 907 15.54 4.95 -7.82
CA LEU A 907 14.25 4.62 -7.22
C LEU A 907 13.18 5.69 -7.54
N ALA A 908 13.56 6.98 -7.51
CA ALA A 908 12.68 8.09 -7.90
C ALA A 908 12.23 8.00 -9.36
N LEU A 909 13.14 7.70 -10.28
CA LEU A 909 12.82 7.51 -11.70
C LEU A 909 11.85 6.34 -11.92
N LEU A 910 12.03 5.21 -11.22
CA LEU A 910 11.09 4.09 -11.31
C LEU A 910 9.69 4.46 -10.79
N VAL A 911 9.59 5.21 -9.68
CA VAL A 911 8.29 5.71 -9.19
C VAL A 911 7.59 6.58 -10.25
N LEU A 912 8.31 7.44 -10.95
CA LEU A 912 7.75 8.27 -12.03
C LEU A 912 7.32 7.44 -13.25
N CYS A 913 8.16 6.51 -13.72
CA CYS A 913 7.83 5.66 -14.87
C CYS A 913 6.57 4.82 -14.63
N PHE A 914 6.40 4.26 -13.43
CA PHE A 914 5.22 3.46 -13.08
C PHE A 914 4.02 4.27 -12.55
N ASP A 915 4.09 5.61 -12.54
CA ASP A 915 2.93 6.50 -12.34
C ASP A 915 2.34 7.00 -13.69
N VAL A 916 3.11 6.91 -14.78
CA VAL A 916 2.70 7.32 -16.14
C VAL A 916 2.27 6.13 -17.01
N ALA A 917 2.77 4.91 -16.73
CA ALA A 917 2.56 3.72 -17.57
C ALA A 917 1.52 2.71 -17.05
N LEU A 918 0.78 3.03 -15.97
CA LEU A 918 -0.24 2.20 -15.30
C LEU A 918 -1.34 3.05 -14.67
#